data_AF-A0A5C4SM27-F1
#
_entry.id   AF-A0A5C4SM27-F1
#
_cell.length_a   1.000
_cell.length_b   1.000
_cell.length_c   1.000
_cell.angle_alpha   90.00
_cell.angle_beta   90.00
_cell.angle_gamma   90.00
#
_symmetry.space_group_name_H-M   'P 1'
#
loop_
_entity.id
_entity.type
_entity.pdbx_description
1 polymer ?
#
loop_
_entity_poly.entity_id
_entity_poly.type
_entity_poly.pdbx_seq_one_letter_code
_entity_poly.pdbx_strand_id
1 'polypeptide(L)'
;MNKVITDGLQLMPPAFGDGLDVWSSGDGVPGSDTYDGAANAALVAGDADFGGCLEMQKTDSTQRLRFMGETPILPGCYLRVTARVKAMSGALPTVRIAGWAGASNDSHVSGVIEAGPGVTLSSYGEVVEVQAIVGTGSRNGVDMPWGRDAAYGHLGLNLTGPNGGVVRIDDIIIEDITQVFLRDMLSIVDVVDFGAIGDGTTDCHAAFEAADDAADGRRILVPEGVFRINSTLSLNHDVVFEGTLTMPDAAMLLLTKSYSYPTYAAAFGTEELAFKKAFQALLNSVDHESLDLGGRHISVSEPIDMQAAVPNRTSYATRRYIRNGQFSAQAGSAWDHDVVTSQATYSSSDNRKLTNVANISAIEVGSLVEGTGVGREVYVNAKNVGANELTLSQPLFDAEGTQSFSFTQFKYMLDFSGFSALKKFGISGVDFQCNGAASGLRLAPAGTVFALHDCHVTRPKARGITSIGTGCQGMLVDNCQFLSNEDAEDVSDRTSIALNVNSNDVKLRHNRATRFLHWAVMAGSNHTITGNHFFQGDSVAGGVRTAGIVVTDTYASHTISENYIDNCSIEWTNEYDATPDFSTGFSFSAMSITDNVFLSGDVASWFSYIVIKPFGTGHFLNGVSVTGNKFRSINGTIDRAERVDTSFANLDFTRTKDVFFDGNTFHNVNTHSRNPLRVDRDLASVASTWTVATDGRLPFNGHSRGVDGVVIEGALRNSGGAVVYPSHYVRTNEGSNRNEVDLVWPEAVRGAVRVLVRMDR
;
A
#
# COMPACT_ATOMS: atom_id res chain seq x y z
N MET A 1 -12.00 4.53 40.90
CA MET A 1 -12.61 5.79 41.37
C MET A 1 -13.76 5.43 42.30
N ASN A 2 -13.82 6.02 43.50
CA ASN A 2 -14.85 5.71 44.50
C ASN A 2 -16.16 6.42 44.11
N LYS A 3 -17.25 5.67 43.90
CA LYS A 3 -18.55 6.17 43.46
C LYS A 3 -19.25 7.04 44.49
N VAL A 4 -18.91 6.90 45.78
CA VAL A 4 -19.37 7.82 46.83
C VAL A 4 -18.98 9.26 46.52
N ILE A 5 -17.77 9.45 45.98
CA ILE A 5 -17.22 10.78 45.68
C ILE A 5 -17.72 11.29 44.33
N THR A 6 -17.82 10.43 43.32
CA THR A 6 -18.20 10.86 41.97
C THR A 6 -19.69 11.08 41.81
N ASP A 7 -20.50 10.24 42.45
CA ASP A 7 -21.96 10.18 42.24
C ASP A 7 -22.72 10.73 43.47
N GLY A 8 -22.00 11.21 44.50
CA GLY A 8 -22.57 11.82 45.70
C GLY A 8 -23.40 10.86 46.56
N LEU A 9 -23.07 9.57 46.56
CA LEU A 9 -23.87 8.54 47.22
C LEU A 9 -23.75 8.63 48.75
N GLN A 10 -24.88 8.79 49.44
CA GLN A 10 -24.94 8.65 50.89
C GLN A 10 -25.14 7.16 51.24
N LEU A 11 -24.05 6.46 51.51
CA LEU A 11 -24.09 5.03 51.82
C LEU A 11 -24.13 4.72 53.32
N MET A 12 -23.50 5.56 54.14
CA MET A 12 -23.36 5.30 55.57
C MET A 12 -24.71 5.45 56.30
N PRO A 13 -25.20 4.41 57.00
CA PRO A 13 -26.35 4.53 57.89
C PRO A 13 -26.08 5.50 59.05
N PRO A 14 -27.12 6.12 59.65
CA PRO A 14 -27.00 6.86 60.90
C PRO A 14 -26.46 5.97 62.04
N ALA A 15 -25.71 6.55 62.97
CA ALA A 15 -25.26 5.83 64.14
C ALA A 15 -26.46 5.40 65.00
N PHE A 16 -26.39 4.26 65.69
CA PHE A 16 -27.45 3.86 66.62
C PHE A 16 -27.67 4.91 67.71
N GLY A 17 -26.61 5.60 68.13
CA GLY A 17 -26.68 6.69 69.11
C GLY A 17 -27.58 7.87 68.70
N ASP A 18 -27.88 8.02 67.41
CA ASP A 18 -28.77 9.07 66.88
C ASP A 18 -30.26 8.72 66.99
N GLY A 19 -30.59 7.45 67.28
CA GLY A 19 -31.96 6.96 67.39
C GLY A 19 -32.16 5.57 66.77
N LEU A 20 -33.21 4.87 67.20
CA LEU A 20 -33.60 3.54 66.68
C LEU A 20 -34.83 3.60 65.76
N ASP A 21 -35.33 4.79 65.44
CA ASP A 21 -36.54 5.05 64.64
C ASP A 21 -36.34 4.76 63.14
N VAL A 22 -35.09 4.63 62.70
CA VAL A 22 -34.72 4.24 61.33
C VAL A 22 -34.14 2.82 61.23
N TRP A 23 -34.22 2.06 62.33
CA TRP A 23 -33.70 0.69 62.44
C TRP A 23 -34.87 -0.28 62.63
N SER A 24 -35.17 -1.05 61.58
CA SER A 24 -36.35 -1.91 61.48
C SER A 24 -36.10 -3.33 61.99
N SER A 25 -37.10 -3.88 62.69
CA SER A 25 -37.20 -5.31 63.05
C SER A 25 -37.82 -6.17 61.93
N GLY A 26 -38.40 -5.52 60.90
CA GLY A 26 -38.84 -6.11 59.64
C GLY A 26 -37.80 -6.03 58.50
N ASP A 27 -38.26 -5.92 57.24
CA ASP A 27 -37.40 -5.84 56.05
C ASP A 27 -36.86 -4.43 55.76
N GLY A 28 -37.21 -3.42 56.56
CA GLY A 28 -36.77 -2.03 56.38
C GLY A 28 -37.67 -1.21 55.45
N VAL A 29 -38.61 -1.85 54.75
CA VAL A 29 -39.58 -1.20 53.86
C VAL A 29 -40.57 -0.31 54.63
N PRO A 30 -41.19 0.70 53.98
CA PRO A 30 -42.20 1.55 54.61
C PRO A 30 -43.29 0.74 55.32
N GLY A 31 -43.57 1.09 56.58
CA GLY A 31 -44.54 0.38 57.43
C GLY A 31 -43.96 -0.79 58.24
N SER A 32 -42.66 -1.08 58.13
CA SER A 32 -41.98 -2.01 59.04
C SER A 32 -41.91 -1.44 60.47
N ASP A 33 -42.04 -2.30 61.48
CA ASP A 33 -41.83 -1.93 62.89
C ASP A 33 -40.36 -1.55 63.13
N THR A 34 -40.14 -0.54 63.98
CA THR A 34 -38.81 -0.02 64.32
C THR A 34 -38.38 -0.49 65.70
N TYR A 35 -37.08 -0.36 66.02
CA TYR A 35 -36.56 -0.66 67.35
C TYR A 35 -36.73 0.51 68.34
N ASP A 36 -37.28 1.64 67.91
CA ASP A 36 -37.61 2.74 68.82
C ASP A 36 -38.79 2.34 69.73
N GLY A 37 -38.56 2.40 71.04
CA GLY A 37 -39.51 1.93 72.05
C GLY A 37 -39.72 0.40 72.12
N ALA A 38 -38.96 -0.40 71.36
CA ALA A 38 -39.07 -1.86 71.38
C ALA A 38 -38.55 -2.43 72.71
N ALA A 39 -39.32 -3.33 73.35
CA ALA A 39 -38.99 -3.87 74.67
C ALA A 39 -37.71 -4.74 74.70
N ASN A 40 -37.26 -5.21 73.54
CA ASN A 40 -36.09 -6.07 73.39
C ASN A 40 -34.85 -5.33 72.84
N ALA A 41 -34.87 -3.99 72.75
CA ALA A 41 -33.77 -3.18 72.26
C ALA A 41 -33.55 -1.95 73.15
N ALA A 42 -32.29 -1.56 73.35
CA ALA A 42 -31.93 -0.36 74.09
C ALA A 42 -30.62 0.25 73.57
N LEU A 43 -30.50 1.58 73.66
CA LEU A 43 -29.26 2.28 73.39
C LEU A 43 -28.33 2.24 74.61
N VAL A 44 -27.06 1.91 74.36
CA VAL A 44 -25.99 1.91 75.36
C VAL A 44 -25.00 2.99 74.97
N ALA A 45 -24.87 4.04 75.79
CA ALA A 45 -24.09 5.23 75.43
C ALA A 45 -22.56 5.12 75.68
N GLY A 46 -22.09 4.07 76.35
CA GLY A 46 -20.71 3.99 76.84
C GLY A 46 -20.19 2.57 76.99
N ASP A 47 -20.45 1.73 75.98
CA ASP A 47 -19.82 0.42 75.88
C ASP A 47 -18.30 0.55 75.69
N ALA A 48 -17.52 -0.30 76.36
CA ALA A 48 -16.07 -0.20 76.36
C ALA A 48 -15.42 -0.47 74.98
N ASP A 49 -16.09 -1.23 74.10
CA ASP A 49 -15.57 -1.59 72.78
C ASP A 49 -16.20 -0.74 71.67
N PHE A 50 -17.48 -0.37 71.80
CA PHE A 50 -18.28 0.29 70.75
C PHE A 50 -18.60 1.76 71.04
N GLY A 51 -18.45 2.25 72.27
CA GLY A 51 -18.97 3.57 72.65
C GLY A 51 -20.50 3.57 72.66
N GLY A 52 -21.13 4.27 71.72
CA GLY A 52 -22.59 4.28 71.53
C GLY A 52 -23.04 3.10 70.68
N CYS A 53 -23.86 2.18 71.21
CA CYS A 53 -24.25 0.96 70.47
C CYS A 53 -25.66 0.48 70.81
N LEU A 54 -26.16 -0.46 70.01
CA LEU A 54 -27.45 -1.12 70.22
C LEU A 54 -27.28 -2.39 71.06
N GLU A 55 -27.93 -2.47 72.22
CA GLU A 55 -28.12 -3.73 72.95
C GLU A 55 -29.47 -4.33 72.57
N MET A 56 -29.48 -5.59 72.15
CA MET A 56 -30.68 -6.28 71.67
C MET A 56 -30.78 -7.69 72.24
N GLN A 57 -31.96 -8.05 72.74
CA GLN A 57 -32.32 -9.43 73.03
C GLN A 57 -32.98 -10.08 71.81
N LYS A 58 -32.41 -11.19 71.34
CA LYS A 58 -33.00 -11.99 70.26
C LYS A 58 -34.25 -12.71 70.74
N THR A 59 -35.40 -12.38 70.16
CA THR A 59 -36.72 -12.95 70.51
C THR A 59 -37.34 -13.76 69.38
N ASP A 60 -36.97 -13.48 68.12
CA ASP A 60 -37.52 -14.14 66.93
C ASP A 60 -36.59 -15.19 66.35
N SER A 61 -37.11 -16.16 65.59
CA SER A 61 -36.29 -17.21 64.94
C SER A 61 -35.19 -16.64 64.03
N THR A 62 -35.50 -15.58 63.29
CA THR A 62 -34.54 -14.67 62.64
C THR A 62 -34.84 -13.26 63.12
N GLN A 63 -33.99 -12.71 64.00
CA GLN A 63 -34.09 -11.32 64.39
C GLN A 63 -33.46 -10.48 63.29
N ARG A 64 -34.24 -9.62 62.64
CA ARG A 64 -33.73 -8.74 61.59
C ARG A 64 -33.36 -7.40 62.20
N LEU A 65 -32.28 -6.82 61.70
CA LEU A 65 -31.92 -5.43 61.93
C LEU A 65 -31.65 -4.85 60.55
N ARG A 66 -32.49 -3.90 60.12
CA ARG A 66 -32.41 -3.29 58.79
C ARG A 66 -32.39 -1.78 58.90
N PHE A 67 -31.45 -1.15 58.21
CA PHE A 67 -31.55 0.28 57.98
C PHE A 67 -32.71 0.54 57.02
N MET A 68 -33.64 1.41 57.41
CA MET A 68 -34.82 1.73 56.60
C MET A 68 -34.51 2.66 55.42
N GLY A 69 -33.33 3.29 55.40
CA GLY A 69 -32.90 4.07 54.24
C GLY A 69 -32.69 3.18 53.01
N GLU A 70 -32.95 3.75 51.84
CA GLU A 70 -32.71 3.12 50.56
C GLU A 70 -31.23 3.26 50.19
N THR A 71 -30.44 2.20 50.41
CA THR A 71 -29.03 2.20 49.99
C THR A 71 -28.95 1.93 48.49
N PRO A 72 -28.47 2.85 47.64
CA PRO A 72 -28.51 2.67 46.19
C PRO A 72 -27.68 1.47 45.71
N ILE A 73 -28.26 0.64 44.85
CA ILE A 73 -27.58 -0.48 44.19
C ILE A 73 -27.44 -0.14 42.70
N LEU A 74 -26.25 0.29 42.30
CA LEU A 74 -25.97 0.75 40.95
C LEU A 74 -25.18 -0.28 40.13
N PRO A 75 -25.44 -0.43 38.82
CA PRO A 75 -24.61 -1.23 37.95
C PRO A 75 -23.12 -0.86 38.04
N GLY A 76 -22.28 -1.88 38.27
CA GLY A 76 -20.84 -1.72 38.44
C GLY A 76 -20.43 -1.08 39.77
N CYS A 77 -21.33 -1.01 40.75
CA CYS A 77 -21.01 -0.66 42.14
C CYS A 77 -21.03 -1.92 43.02
N TYR A 78 -20.04 -2.04 43.91
CA TYR A 78 -19.95 -3.14 44.87
C TYR A 78 -19.81 -2.56 46.28
N LEU A 79 -20.77 -2.87 47.14
CA LEU A 79 -20.86 -2.34 48.49
C LEU A 79 -20.47 -3.40 49.50
N ARG A 80 -19.54 -3.07 50.39
CA ARG A 80 -19.24 -3.90 51.57
C ARG A 80 -20.05 -3.37 52.74
N VAL A 81 -20.83 -4.26 53.35
CA VAL A 81 -21.51 -3.99 54.61
C VAL A 81 -20.76 -4.71 55.72
N THR A 82 -20.46 -4.01 56.81
CA THR A 82 -19.73 -4.51 57.97
C THR A 82 -20.53 -4.25 59.24
N ALA A 83 -20.59 -5.24 60.13
CA ALA A 83 -21.17 -5.10 61.46
C ALA A 83 -20.27 -5.77 62.51
N ARG A 84 -20.09 -5.12 63.66
CA ARG A 84 -19.38 -5.69 64.82
C ARG A 84 -20.38 -6.01 65.92
N VAL A 85 -20.37 -7.25 66.40
CA VAL A 85 -21.36 -7.76 67.35
C VAL A 85 -20.65 -8.54 68.44
N LYS A 86 -21.09 -8.38 69.70
CA LYS A 86 -20.61 -9.20 70.81
C LYS A 86 -21.78 -9.74 71.63
N ALA A 87 -21.67 -10.98 72.09
CA ALA A 87 -22.65 -11.56 72.99
C ALA A 87 -22.43 -11.04 74.42
N MET A 88 -23.49 -10.65 75.11
CA MET A 88 -23.42 -10.17 76.49
C MET A 88 -23.88 -11.23 77.49
N SER A 89 -24.95 -11.95 77.17
CA SER A 89 -25.49 -13.03 78.00
C SER A 89 -26.49 -13.89 77.22
N GLY A 90 -26.91 -15.03 77.78
CA GLY A 90 -27.95 -15.88 77.19
C GLY A 90 -27.45 -16.74 76.03
N ALA A 91 -28.36 -17.26 75.21
CA ALA A 91 -27.98 -18.14 74.11
C ALA A 91 -27.13 -17.41 73.05
N LEU A 92 -26.18 -18.11 72.41
CA LEU A 92 -25.25 -17.50 71.45
C LEU A 92 -25.80 -17.62 70.01
N PRO A 93 -26.25 -16.51 69.37
CA PRO A 93 -26.78 -16.54 68.01
C PRO A 93 -25.70 -16.61 66.94
N THR A 94 -26.13 -16.86 65.70
CA THR A 94 -25.32 -16.67 64.49
C THR A 94 -25.63 -15.30 63.89
N VAL A 95 -24.60 -14.49 63.64
CA VAL A 95 -24.70 -13.17 63.02
C VAL A 95 -24.32 -13.28 61.55
N ARG A 96 -25.07 -12.62 60.66
CA ARG A 96 -24.70 -12.47 59.24
C ARG A 96 -25.21 -11.16 58.70
N ILE A 97 -24.49 -10.56 57.76
CA ILE A 97 -25.03 -9.45 56.98
C ILE A 97 -26.20 -9.95 56.14
N ALA A 98 -27.26 -9.16 56.07
CA ALA A 98 -28.44 -9.46 55.27
C ALA A 98 -29.17 -8.19 54.85
N GLY A 99 -29.98 -8.28 53.81
CA GLY A 99 -30.74 -7.15 53.28
C GLY A 99 -32.09 -7.54 52.72
N TRP A 100 -32.77 -6.55 52.15
CA TRP A 100 -33.94 -6.71 51.27
C TRP A 100 -33.67 -5.94 49.98
N ALA A 101 -33.81 -6.59 48.83
CA ALA A 101 -33.52 -6.01 47.52
C ALA A 101 -34.77 -5.36 46.90
N GLY A 102 -34.73 -4.05 46.71
CA GLY A 102 -35.81 -3.27 46.11
C GLY A 102 -35.59 -2.96 44.64
N ALA A 103 -36.62 -3.12 43.82
CA ALA A 103 -36.64 -2.66 42.43
C ALA A 103 -37.06 -1.18 42.34
N SER A 104 -36.84 -0.55 41.19
CA SER A 104 -37.18 0.87 40.95
C SER A 104 -38.68 1.24 41.07
N ASN A 105 -39.55 0.23 41.15
CA ASN A 105 -40.99 0.38 41.37
C ASN A 105 -41.41 -0.02 42.79
N ASP A 106 -40.46 -0.05 43.73
CA ASP A 106 -40.59 -0.42 45.15
C ASP A 106 -41.05 -1.87 45.40
N SER A 107 -40.99 -2.74 44.37
CA SER A 107 -41.27 -4.17 44.52
C SER A 107 -40.04 -4.97 44.94
N HIS A 108 -40.26 -6.10 45.62
CA HIS A 108 -39.18 -7.01 46.04
C HIS A 108 -38.57 -7.73 44.84
N VAL A 109 -37.24 -7.72 44.73
CA VAL A 109 -36.51 -8.51 43.73
C VAL A 109 -36.40 -9.96 44.21
N SER A 110 -37.29 -10.83 43.73
CA SER A 110 -37.31 -12.23 44.12
C SER A 110 -36.14 -13.03 43.52
N GLY A 111 -35.66 -14.05 44.24
CA GLY A 111 -34.70 -15.04 43.73
C GLY A 111 -33.22 -14.65 43.86
N VAL A 112 -32.92 -13.52 44.49
CA VAL A 112 -31.54 -13.09 44.80
C VAL A 112 -31.09 -13.58 46.18
N ILE A 113 -29.78 -13.64 46.40
CA ILE A 113 -29.20 -14.02 47.68
C ILE A 113 -29.20 -12.79 48.59
N GLU A 114 -30.05 -12.78 49.62
CA GLU A 114 -30.24 -11.63 50.53
C GLU A 114 -29.52 -11.77 51.88
N ALA A 115 -28.73 -12.82 52.07
CA ALA A 115 -27.95 -13.02 53.27
C ALA A 115 -26.56 -13.57 52.92
N GLY A 116 -25.53 -12.92 53.46
CA GLY A 116 -24.15 -13.36 53.32
C GLY A 116 -23.80 -14.52 54.27
N PRO A 117 -22.50 -14.89 54.33
CA PRO A 117 -21.98 -15.88 55.27
C PRO A 117 -22.27 -15.49 56.72
N GLY A 118 -22.54 -16.49 57.57
CA GLY A 118 -22.82 -16.27 58.99
C GLY A 118 -21.75 -16.81 59.93
N VAL A 119 -21.58 -16.13 61.07
CA VAL A 119 -20.63 -16.46 62.13
C VAL A 119 -21.38 -16.69 63.43
N THR A 120 -21.22 -17.87 64.02
CA THR A 120 -21.82 -18.21 65.33
C THR A 120 -20.96 -17.62 66.44
N LEU A 121 -21.57 -16.84 67.34
CA LEU A 121 -20.88 -16.30 68.50
C LEU A 121 -20.47 -17.45 69.44
N SER A 122 -19.24 -17.42 69.94
CA SER A 122 -18.65 -18.51 70.72
C SER A 122 -18.43 -18.18 72.19
N SER A 123 -18.31 -16.90 72.53
CA SER A 123 -18.03 -16.45 73.88
C SER A 123 -18.65 -15.09 74.19
N TYR A 124 -18.79 -14.76 75.47
CA TYR A 124 -19.33 -13.46 75.89
C TYR A 124 -18.23 -12.40 75.95
N GLY A 125 -18.55 -11.18 75.55
CA GLY A 125 -17.63 -10.04 75.51
C GLY A 125 -16.65 -10.05 74.33
N GLU A 126 -16.58 -11.14 73.56
CA GLU A 126 -15.78 -11.21 72.33
C GLU A 126 -16.48 -10.44 71.19
N VAL A 127 -15.76 -9.46 70.64
CA VAL A 127 -16.21 -8.71 69.46
C VAL A 127 -15.98 -9.54 68.21
N VAL A 128 -17.06 -9.84 67.50
CA VAL A 128 -17.06 -10.56 66.22
C VAL A 128 -17.47 -9.60 65.11
N GLU A 129 -16.62 -9.48 64.09
CA GLU A 129 -16.93 -8.72 62.87
C GLU A 129 -17.49 -9.66 61.79
N VAL A 130 -18.60 -9.26 61.18
CA VAL A 130 -19.17 -9.91 60.00
C VAL A 130 -19.23 -8.92 58.84
N GLN A 131 -18.93 -9.39 57.64
CA GLN A 131 -18.99 -8.59 56.43
C GLN A 131 -19.61 -9.38 55.27
N ALA A 132 -20.24 -8.68 54.34
CA ALA A 132 -20.64 -9.24 53.05
C ALA A 132 -20.65 -8.18 51.96
N ILE A 133 -20.44 -8.61 50.72
CA ILE A 133 -20.39 -7.75 49.54
C ILE A 133 -21.67 -7.91 48.72
N VAL A 134 -22.38 -6.79 48.50
CA VAL A 134 -23.56 -6.68 47.64
C VAL A 134 -23.18 -6.01 46.33
N GLY A 135 -23.70 -6.50 45.21
CA GLY A 135 -23.52 -5.84 43.92
C GLY A 135 -24.40 -6.44 42.82
N THR A 136 -24.40 -5.84 41.64
CA THR A 136 -25.28 -6.28 40.54
C THR A 136 -24.79 -7.52 39.79
N GLY A 137 -23.53 -7.93 39.96
CA GLY A 137 -22.91 -9.02 39.19
C GLY A 137 -22.22 -10.05 40.08
N SER A 138 -22.18 -11.30 39.63
CA SER A 138 -21.58 -12.46 40.33
C SER A 138 -20.06 -12.54 40.15
N ARG A 139 -19.33 -11.48 40.52
CA ARG A 139 -17.87 -11.53 40.55
C ARG A 139 -17.40 -12.40 41.72
N ASN A 140 -16.23 -13.02 41.57
CA ASN A 140 -15.62 -13.77 42.66
C ASN A 140 -15.45 -12.86 43.89
N GLY A 141 -15.97 -13.29 45.04
CA GLY A 141 -15.98 -12.51 46.28
C GLY A 141 -17.24 -11.68 46.51
N VAL A 142 -18.22 -11.66 45.60
CA VAL A 142 -19.53 -11.04 45.84
C VAL A 142 -20.46 -12.04 46.50
N ASP A 143 -20.85 -11.79 47.75
CA ASP A 143 -21.71 -12.69 48.53
C ASP A 143 -23.20 -12.61 48.12
N MET A 144 -23.65 -11.40 47.79
CA MET A 144 -25.05 -11.07 47.52
C MET A 144 -25.22 -10.43 46.13
N PRO A 145 -25.15 -11.23 45.04
CA PRO A 145 -25.32 -10.74 43.68
C PRO A 145 -26.82 -10.51 43.37
N TRP A 146 -27.26 -9.26 43.43
CA TRP A 146 -28.68 -8.89 43.31
C TRP A 146 -29.16 -8.61 41.88
N GLY A 147 -28.28 -8.72 40.89
CA GLY A 147 -28.66 -8.52 39.49
C GLY A 147 -28.92 -7.04 39.15
N ARG A 148 -29.46 -6.80 37.94
CA ARG A 148 -29.74 -5.45 37.42
C ARG A 148 -31.11 -4.91 37.83
N ASP A 149 -31.98 -5.77 38.34
CA ASP A 149 -33.35 -5.39 38.71
C ASP A 149 -33.40 -4.71 40.09
N ALA A 150 -32.39 -4.92 40.93
CA ALA A 150 -32.23 -4.21 42.20
C ALA A 150 -31.75 -2.77 41.97
N ALA A 151 -32.54 -1.81 42.44
CA ALA A 151 -32.25 -0.37 42.42
C ALA A 151 -31.73 0.14 43.77
N TYR A 152 -32.16 -0.47 44.87
CA TYR A 152 -31.72 -0.13 46.22
C TYR A 152 -31.81 -1.33 47.17
N GLY A 153 -31.24 -1.17 48.36
CA GLY A 153 -31.29 -2.17 49.43
C GLY A 153 -31.57 -1.56 50.78
N HIS A 154 -32.42 -2.24 51.56
CA HIS A 154 -32.45 -2.05 53.00
C HIS A 154 -31.45 -3.04 53.61
N LEU A 155 -30.29 -2.53 54.03
CA LEU A 155 -29.14 -3.35 54.43
C LEU A 155 -28.98 -3.36 55.95
N GLY A 156 -28.46 -4.47 56.49
CA GLY A 156 -28.14 -4.60 57.90
C GLY A 156 -27.68 -6.02 58.23
N LEU A 157 -28.21 -6.60 59.31
CA LEU A 157 -27.82 -7.94 59.75
C LEU A 157 -29.00 -8.80 60.20
N ASN A 158 -28.79 -10.11 60.23
CA ASN A 158 -29.68 -11.09 60.82
C ASN A 158 -29.00 -11.79 61.99
N LEU A 159 -29.72 -11.95 63.10
CA LEU A 159 -29.38 -12.90 64.16
C LEU A 159 -30.25 -14.14 64.01
N THR A 160 -29.64 -15.27 63.67
CA THR A 160 -30.29 -16.59 63.58
C THR A 160 -29.82 -17.50 64.73
N GLY A 161 -30.33 -18.72 64.80
CA GLY A 161 -30.01 -19.65 65.89
C GLY A 161 -30.93 -19.48 67.11
N PRO A 162 -30.51 -19.94 68.30
CA PRO A 162 -31.38 -19.99 69.48
C PRO A 162 -31.78 -18.59 69.99
N ASN A 163 -32.98 -18.49 70.58
CA ASN A 163 -33.51 -17.24 71.14
C ASN A 163 -33.09 -17.05 72.61
N GLY A 164 -33.20 -15.81 73.10
CA GLY A 164 -32.92 -15.43 74.49
C GLY A 164 -31.52 -14.87 74.74
N GLY A 165 -30.66 -14.85 73.72
CA GLY A 165 -29.36 -14.17 73.77
C GLY A 165 -29.48 -12.65 73.74
N VAL A 166 -28.67 -11.97 74.56
CA VAL A 166 -28.49 -10.52 74.50
C VAL A 166 -27.16 -10.23 73.80
N VAL A 167 -27.19 -9.40 72.76
CA VAL A 167 -26.02 -8.96 72.00
C VAL A 167 -25.89 -7.45 72.03
N ARG A 168 -24.68 -6.94 71.92
CA ARG A 168 -24.41 -5.54 71.57
C ARG A 168 -23.90 -5.48 70.14
N ILE A 169 -24.41 -4.51 69.38
CA ILE A 169 -24.15 -4.31 67.96
C ILE A 169 -23.65 -2.88 67.80
N ASP A 170 -22.45 -2.76 67.26
CA ASP A 170 -21.85 -1.49 66.87
C ASP A 170 -22.42 -0.99 65.54
N ASP A 171 -22.29 0.31 65.28
CA ASP A 171 -22.82 0.96 64.08
C ASP A 171 -22.47 0.18 62.80
N ILE A 172 -23.48 0.00 61.94
CA ILE A 172 -23.30 -0.71 60.66
C ILE A 172 -22.64 0.22 59.66
N ILE A 173 -21.55 -0.26 59.06
CA ILE A 173 -20.77 0.48 58.08
C ILE A 173 -21.09 -0.04 56.69
N ILE A 174 -21.37 0.86 55.74
CA ILE A 174 -21.54 0.53 54.31
C ILE A 174 -20.57 1.37 53.50
N GLU A 175 -19.70 0.69 52.73
CA GLU A 175 -18.64 1.31 51.95
C GLU A 175 -18.68 0.87 50.49
N ASP A 176 -18.36 1.78 49.57
CA ASP A 176 -18.07 1.43 48.19
C ASP A 176 -16.67 0.82 48.07
N ILE A 177 -16.61 -0.46 47.71
CA ILE A 177 -15.38 -1.22 47.46
C ILE A 177 -15.19 -1.58 45.99
N THR A 178 -15.91 -0.92 45.08
CA THR A 178 -15.81 -1.14 43.62
C THR A 178 -14.37 -1.12 43.12
N GLN A 179 -13.51 -0.33 43.75
CA GLN A 179 -12.08 -0.25 43.45
C GLN A 179 -11.34 -1.59 43.52
N VAL A 180 -11.78 -2.51 44.38
CA VAL A 180 -11.20 -3.85 44.53
C VAL A 180 -11.44 -4.70 43.28
N PHE A 181 -12.54 -4.44 42.56
CA PHE A 181 -12.91 -5.15 41.34
C PHE A 181 -12.42 -4.45 40.05
N LEU A 182 -11.81 -3.26 40.13
CA LEU A 182 -11.42 -2.48 38.95
C LEU A 182 -10.41 -3.21 38.06
N ARG A 183 -9.46 -3.93 38.65
CA ARG A 183 -8.45 -4.67 37.88
C ARG A 183 -9.08 -5.79 37.05
N ASP A 184 -10.07 -6.49 37.61
CA ASP A 184 -10.84 -7.52 36.90
C ASP A 184 -11.91 -6.94 35.96
N MET A 185 -12.15 -5.62 36.01
CA MET A 185 -13.03 -4.90 35.10
C MET A 185 -12.29 -4.36 33.87
N LEU A 186 -10.97 -4.11 34.00
CA LEU A 186 -10.12 -3.63 32.92
C LEU A 186 -9.45 -4.81 32.22
N SER A 187 -9.78 -5.01 30.94
CA SER A 187 -9.15 -6.04 30.10
C SER A 187 -7.75 -5.58 29.63
N ILE A 188 -6.87 -5.29 30.60
CA ILE A 188 -5.53 -4.74 30.39
C ILE A 188 -4.50 -5.48 31.27
N VAL A 189 -3.29 -5.64 30.76
CA VAL A 189 -2.09 -6.11 31.46
C VAL A 189 -0.98 -5.09 31.24
N ASP A 190 -0.57 -4.40 32.30
CA ASP A 190 0.48 -3.39 32.24
C ASP A 190 1.86 -4.04 32.33
N VAL A 191 2.78 -3.73 31.42
CA VAL A 191 4.15 -4.26 31.43
C VAL A 191 4.94 -3.88 32.71
N VAL A 192 4.59 -2.77 33.37
CA VAL A 192 5.26 -2.35 34.61
C VAL A 192 4.90 -3.25 35.80
N ASP A 193 3.74 -3.91 35.77
CA ASP A 193 3.36 -4.92 36.78
C ASP A 193 4.29 -6.15 36.73
N PHE A 194 5.00 -6.34 35.61
CA PHE A 194 5.95 -7.43 35.37
C PHE A 194 7.42 -6.96 35.45
N GLY A 195 7.65 -5.74 35.95
CA GLY A 195 8.99 -5.22 36.21
C GLY A 195 9.62 -4.45 35.05
N ALA A 196 8.85 -4.06 34.02
CA ALA A 196 9.35 -3.13 33.01
C ALA A 196 9.59 -1.74 33.61
N ILE A 197 10.70 -1.09 33.23
CA ILE A 197 11.08 0.24 33.70
C ILE A 197 11.27 1.15 32.49
N GLY A 198 10.45 2.20 32.38
CA GLY A 198 10.46 3.15 31.26
C GLY A 198 11.60 4.18 31.27
N ASP A 199 12.81 3.79 31.68
CA ASP A 199 13.98 4.68 31.86
C ASP A 199 14.89 4.79 30.61
N GLY A 200 14.59 4.04 29.54
CA GLY A 200 15.36 3.99 28.29
C GLY A 200 16.66 3.19 28.36
N THR A 201 17.00 2.61 29.52
CA THR A 201 18.30 1.96 29.78
C THR A 201 18.15 0.51 30.25
N THR A 202 17.16 0.21 31.07
CA THR A 202 16.87 -1.13 31.59
C THR A 202 16.25 -1.99 30.50
N ASP A 203 16.82 -3.17 30.25
CA ASP A 203 16.27 -4.11 29.28
C ASP A 203 14.96 -4.71 29.82
N CYS A 204 13.86 -4.37 29.17
CA CYS A 204 12.50 -4.73 29.56
C CYS A 204 11.99 -5.96 28.80
N HIS A 205 12.81 -6.62 27.98
CA HIS A 205 12.38 -7.77 27.16
C HIS A 205 11.66 -8.85 27.97
N ALA A 206 12.24 -9.30 29.09
CA ALA A 206 11.66 -10.33 29.93
C ALA A 206 10.31 -9.92 30.58
N ALA A 207 10.16 -8.63 30.92
CA ALA A 207 8.93 -8.11 31.49
C ALA A 207 7.79 -8.09 30.45
N PHE A 208 8.10 -7.76 29.20
CA PHE A 208 7.12 -7.78 28.11
C PHE A 208 6.68 -9.21 27.75
N GLU A 209 7.60 -10.17 27.68
CA GLU A 209 7.24 -11.59 27.46
C GLU A 209 6.34 -12.11 28.60
N ALA A 210 6.66 -11.79 29.86
CA ALA A 210 5.84 -12.18 31.00
C ALA A 210 4.44 -11.52 30.99
N ALA A 211 4.36 -10.26 30.53
CA ALA A 211 3.08 -9.58 30.35
C ALA A 211 2.24 -10.18 29.20
N ASP A 212 2.87 -10.58 28.08
CA ASP A 212 2.17 -11.27 26.98
C ASP A 212 1.65 -12.64 27.42
N ASP A 213 2.46 -13.42 28.14
CA ASP A 213 2.06 -14.70 28.72
C ASP A 213 0.86 -14.54 29.67
N ALA A 214 0.85 -13.47 30.46
CA ALA A 214 -0.21 -13.19 31.41
C ALA A 214 -1.45 -12.56 30.77
N ALA A 215 -1.38 -12.04 29.54
CA ALA A 215 -2.49 -11.31 28.93
C ALA A 215 -3.76 -12.16 28.84
N ASP A 216 -3.67 -13.44 28.49
CA ASP A 216 -4.80 -14.39 28.43
C ASP A 216 -6.05 -13.79 27.74
N GLY A 217 -5.84 -13.20 26.56
CA GLY A 217 -6.88 -12.51 25.78
C GLY A 217 -7.12 -11.03 26.13
N ARG A 218 -6.48 -10.49 27.17
CA ARG A 218 -6.47 -9.04 27.50
C ARG A 218 -5.48 -8.27 26.62
N ARG A 219 -5.55 -6.95 26.70
CA ARG A 219 -4.62 -6.05 26.00
C ARG A 219 -3.39 -5.76 26.84
N ILE A 220 -2.21 -5.79 26.25
CA ILE A 220 -0.99 -5.30 26.87
C ILE A 220 -1.01 -3.77 26.84
N LEU A 221 -0.74 -3.12 27.96
CA LEU A 221 -0.52 -1.67 28.06
C LEU A 221 0.97 -1.42 28.26
N VAL A 222 1.52 -0.56 27.42
CA VAL A 222 2.85 0.03 27.58
C VAL A 222 2.63 1.49 27.99
N PRO A 223 2.69 1.81 29.31
CA PRO A 223 2.38 3.14 29.80
C PRO A 223 3.44 4.17 29.38
N GLU A 224 3.26 5.43 29.75
CA GLU A 224 4.24 6.49 29.48
C GLU A 224 5.66 6.11 29.97
N GLY A 225 6.66 6.32 29.11
CA GLY A 225 8.06 5.98 29.37
C GLY A 225 8.81 5.55 28.10
N VAL A 226 10.10 5.28 28.23
CA VAL A 226 10.93 4.69 27.14
C VAL A 226 11.41 3.31 27.58
N PHE A 227 10.97 2.26 26.91
CA PHE A 227 11.29 0.87 27.28
C PHE A 227 12.34 0.31 26.34
N ARG A 228 13.51 -0.04 26.88
CA ARG A 228 14.58 -0.63 26.07
C ARG A 228 14.31 -2.12 25.89
N ILE A 229 14.36 -2.61 24.66
CA ILE A 229 14.20 -4.02 24.31
C ILE A 229 15.38 -4.44 23.44
N ASN A 230 16.34 -5.19 23.99
CA ASN A 230 17.58 -5.53 23.27
C ASN A 230 17.46 -6.71 22.28
N SER A 231 16.38 -7.49 22.38
CA SER A 231 16.18 -8.72 21.61
C SER A 231 14.85 -8.69 20.85
N THR A 232 14.66 -9.60 19.90
CA THR A 232 13.37 -9.75 19.23
C THR A 232 12.26 -10.01 20.26
N LEU A 233 11.18 -9.24 20.15
CA LEU A 233 10.00 -9.31 21.01
C LEU A 233 8.80 -9.70 20.15
N SER A 234 8.11 -10.77 20.54
CA SER A 234 6.90 -11.24 19.86
C SER A 234 5.72 -11.10 20.82
N LEU A 235 4.74 -10.27 20.49
CA LEU A 235 3.53 -10.09 21.29
C LEU A 235 2.35 -10.78 20.59
N ASN A 236 1.75 -11.74 21.28
CA ASN A 236 0.65 -12.57 20.79
C ASN A 236 -0.73 -12.03 21.16
N HIS A 237 -0.76 -10.96 21.94
CA HIS A 237 -1.94 -10.24 22.35
C HIS A 237 -1.98 -8.83 21.78
N ASP A 238 -3.17 -8.22 21.84
CA ASP A 238 -3.31 -6.84 21.41
C ASP A 238 -2.53 -5.91 22.33
N VAL A 239 -1.87 -4.88 21.78
CA VAL A 239 -1.03 -3.96 22.54
C VAL A 239 -1.42 -2.51 22.32
N VAL A 240 -1.36 -1.72 23.38
CA VAL A 240 -1.56 -0.27 23.38
C VAL A 240 -0.28 0.39 23.88
N PHE A 241 0.29 1.28 23.05
CA PHE A 241 1.48 2.07 23.39
C PHE A 241 1.08 3.49 23.77
N GLU A 242 1.30 3.85 25.03
CA GLU A 242 1.33 5.24 25.52
C GLU A 242 2.78 5.74 25.64
N GLY A 243 3.72 4.84 25.96
CA GLY A 243 5.17 5.06 25.88
C GLY A 243 5.79 4.55 24.57
N THR A 244 7.12 4.61 24.48
CA THR A 244 7.89 4.18 23.30
C THR A 244 8.91 3.10 23.63
N LEU A 245 9.38 2.41 22.59
CA LEU A 245 10.41 1.38 22.64
C LEU A 245 11.72 1.91 22.03
N THR A 246 12.84 1.43 22.57
CA THR A 246 14.15 1.53 21.90
C THR A 246 14.68 0.13 21.63
N MET A 247 15.02 -0.13 20.36
CA MET A 247 15.47 -1.44 19.90
C MET A 247 16.68 -1.30 18.97
N PRO A 248 17.69 -2.18 19.06
CA PRO A 248 18.74 -2.24 18.04
C PRO A 248 18.15 -2.69 16.69
N ASP A 249 18.83 -2.38 15.58
CA ASP A 249 18.34 -2.68 14.23
C ASP A 249 18.02 -4.18 14.03
N ALA A 250 18.86 -5.06 14.58
CA ALA A 250 18.68 -6.51 14.47
C ALA A 250 17.51 -7.08 15.31
N ALA A 251 17.02 -6.36 16.33
CA ALA A 251 15.91 -6.81 17.16
C ALA A 251 14.57 -6.45 16.50
N MET A 252 13.67 -7.43 16.38
CA MET A 252 12.39 -7.26 15.70
C MET A 252 11.25 -7.08 16.71
N LEU A 253 10.30 -6.19 16.42
CA LEU A 253 9.02 -6.13 17.12
C LEU A 253 7.98 -6.86 16.26
N LEU A 254 7.50 -8.01 16.70
CA LEU A 254 6.53 -8.84 15.99
C LEU A 254 5.19 -8.77 16.72
N LEU A 255 4.24 -7.98 16.19
CA LEU A 255 2.90 -7.84 16.75
C LEU A 255 1.94 -8.74 15.97
N THR A 256 1.45 -9.84 16.54
CA THR A 256 0.63 -10.79 15.76
C THR A 256 -0.84 -10.40 15.67
N LYS A 257 -1.39 -9.67 16.66
CA LYS A 257 -2.79 -9.18 16.64
C LYS A 257 -2.94 -7.70 16.33
N SER A 258 -1.92 -6.89 16.63
CA SER A 258 -1.95 -5.43 16.40
C SER A 258 -1.04 -4.97 15.26
N TYR A 259 -0.83 -5.81 14.23
CA TYR A 259 0.05 -5.49 13.10
C TYR A 259 -0.51 -4.39 12.20
N SER A 260 -0.08 -3.15 12.41
CA SER A 260 -0.40 -2.01 11.55
C SER A 260 0.62 -0.90 11.74
N TYR A 261 0.89 -0.08 10.72
CA TYR A 261 1.82 1.05 10.87
C TYR A 261 1.43 2.00 12.01
N PRO A 262 0.14 2.38 12.22
CA PRO A 262 -0.25 3.19 13.39
C PRO A 262 0.25 2.63 14.73
N THR A 263 0.20 1.31 14.93
CA THR A 263 0.72 0.67 16.15
C THR A 263 2.24 0.81 16.28
N TYR A 264 2.99 0.61 15.18
CA TYR A 264 4.45 0.82 15.19
C TYR A 264 4.82 2.29 15.36
N ALA A 265 4.04 3.22 14.80
CA ALA A 265 4.25 4.65 14.97
C ALA A 265 4.11 5.06 16.46
N ALA A 266 3.09 4.53 17.13
CA ALA A 266 2.93 4.71 18.58
C ALA A 266 4.10 4.09 19.36
N ALA A 267 4.60 2.92 18.93
CA ALA A 267 5.70 2.23 19.60
C ALA A 267 7.06 2.94 19.49
N PHE A 268 7.37 3.71 18.45
CA PHE A 268 8.73 4.25 18.24
C PHE A 268 8.84 5.77 18.22
N GLY A 269 7.73 6.51 18.16
CA GLY A 269 7.70 7.98 18.19
C GLY A 269 8.31 8.70 16.96
N THR A 270 9.09 8.01 16.13
CA THR A 270 9.65 8.51 14.87
C THR A 270 9.07 7.75 13.68
N GLU A 271 8.56 8.46 12.68
CA GLU A 271 7.81 7.88 11.57
C GLU A 271 8.64 6.93 10.71
N GLU A 272 9.91 7.27 10.46
CA GLU A 272 10.84 6.46 9.65
C GLU A 272 11.26 5.17 10.38
N LEU A 273 11.63 5.24 11.67
CA LEU A 273 12.00 4.06 12.43
C LEU A 273 10.80 3.12 12.59
N ALA A 274 9.63 3.66 12.87
CA ALA A 274 8.39 2.91 12.95
C ALA A 274 8.12 2.16 11.63
N PHE A 275 8.28 2.82 10.49
CA PHE A 275 8.11 2.19 9.18
C PHE A 275 9.15 1.08 8.95
N LYS A 276 10.45 1.36 9.22
CA LYS A 276 11.53 0.38 9.09
C LYS A 276 11.25 -0.86 9.94
N LYS A 277 10.79 -0.70 11.19
CA LYS A 277 10.43 -1.81 12.11
C LYS A 277 9.17 -2.55 11.67
N ALA A 278 8.15 -1.85 11.17
CA ALA A 278 6.96 -2.49 10.62
C ALA A 278 7.30 -3.31 9.37
N PHE A 279 8.12 -2.77 8.47
CA PHE A 279 8.60 -3.49 7.29
C PHE A 279 9.48 -4.70 7.66
N GLN A 280 10.33 -4.56 8.68
CA GLN A 280 11.11 -5.66 9.25
C GLN A 280 10.24 -6.83 9.69
N ALA A 281 9.12 -6.54 10.35
CA ALA A 281 8.15 -7.54 10.78
C ALA A 281 7.41 -8.19 9.60
N LEU A 282 7.05 -7.42 8.55
CA LEU A 282 6.40 -7.92 7.33
C LEU A 282 7.13 -9.13 6.72
N LEU A 283 8.46 -9.06 6.66
CA LEU A 283 9.32 -10.08 6.06
C LEU A 283 9.78 -11.17 7.04
N ASN A 284 9.43 -11.07 8.33
CA ASN A 284 9.83 -12.00 9.37
C ASN A 284 8.65 -12.67 10.09
N SER A 285 7.59 -12.96 9.32
CA SER A 285 6.49 -13.83 9.74
C SER A 285 5.62 -13.26 10.85
N VAL A 286 5.15 -12.03 10.67
CA VAL A 286 3.80 -11.70 11.17
C VAL A 286 2.79 -12.56 10.41
N ASP A 287 1.69 -12.97 11.05
CA ASP A 287 0.57 -13.73 10.44
C ASP A 287 -0.22 -12.91 9.39
N HIS A 288 0.42 -11.89 8.81
CA HIS A 288 -0.13 -10.90 7.92
C HIS A 288 0.62 -10.92 6.59
N GLU A 289 -0.16 -10.81 5.53
CA GLU A 289 0.36 -10.70 4.18
C GLU A 289 0.73 -9.24 3.83
N SER A 290 0.15 -8.26 4.51
CA SER A 290 0.29 -6.85 4.15
C SER A 290 0.46 -5.94 5.36
N LEU A 291 1.32 -4.94 5.20
CA LEU A 291 1.46 -3.81 6.11
C LEU A 291 0.46 -2.73 5.69
N ASP A 292 -0.55 -2.50 6.53
CA ASP A 292 -1.47 -1.37 6.37
C ASP A 292 -0.89 -0.10 7.02
N LEU A 293 -0.73 0.96 6.23
CA LEU A 293 -0.24 2.26 6.67
C LEU A 293 -1.34 3.07 7.39
N GLY A 294 -2.61 2.66 7.32
CA GLY A 294 -3.72 3.23 8.09
C GLY A 294 -4.06 4.68 7.71
N GLY A 295 -3.82 5.07 6.46
CA GLY A 295 -3.99 6.43 5.97
C GLY A 295 -2.96 7.42 6.51
N ARG A 296 -1.91 6.94 7.17
CA ARG A 296 -0.88 7.80 7.76
C ARG A 296 -0.02 8.46 6.70
N HIS A 297 0.41 9.66 7.04
CA HIS A 297 1.51 10.38 6.40
C HIS A 297 2.82 9.96 7.05
N ILE A 298 3.84 9.68 6.24
CA ILE A 298 5.18 9.30 6.69
C ILE A 298 6.17 10.28 6.08
N SER A 299 6.75 11.13 6.92
CA SER A 299 7.84 12.03 6.52
C SER A 299 9.13 11.25 6.36
N VAL A 300 9.76 11.38 5.19
CA VAL A 300 11.00 10.69 4.83
C VAL A 300 12.08 11.74 4.58
N SER A 301 13.15 11.71 5.37
CA SER A 301 14.24 12.70 5.34
C SER A 301 15.41 12.28 4.47
N GLU A 302 15.55 10.98 4.23
CA GLU A 302 16.60 10.36 3.43
C GLU A 302 16.11 9.06 2.78
N PRO A 303 16.81 8.51 1.78
CA PRO A 303 16.44 7.22 1.19
C PRO A 303 16.32 6.10 2.20
N ILE A 304 15.25 5.30 2.10
CA ILE A 304 15.07 4.11 2.93
C ILE A 304 15.63 2.90 2.18
N ASP A 305 16.80 2.41 2.62
CA ASP A 305 17.29 1.09 2.23
C ASP A 305 16.40 0.01 2.86
N MET A 306 15.57 -0.59 2.01
CA MET A 306 14.58 -1.57 2.43
C MET A 306 15.24 -2.88 2.87
N GLN A 307 16.42 -3.23 2.35
CA GLN A 307 17.12 -4.44 2.79
C GLN A 307 17.82 -4.21 4.12
N ALA A 308 18.41 -3.02 4.33
CA ALA A 308 19.02 -2.67 5.61
C ALA A 308 18.00 -2.64 6.76
N ALA A 309 16.73 -2.31 6.47
CA ALA A 309 15.63 -2.44 7.44
C ALA A 309 15.34 -3.90 7.84
N VAL A 310 15.77 -4.88 7.04
CA VAL A 310 15.55 -6.32 7.26
C VAL A 310 16.87 -7.10 7.13
N PRO A 311 17.85 -6.83 8.01
CA PRO A 311 19.24 -7.26 7.80
C PRO A 311 19.42 -8.79 7.80
N ASN A 312 18.45 -9.54 8.33
CA ASN A 312 18.46 -11.00 8.34
C ASN A 312 17.94 -11.64 7.03
N ARG A 313 17.56 -10.84 6.02
CA ARG A 313 17.06 -11.30 4.71
C ARG A 313 17.81 -10.60 3.58
N THR A 314 18.38 -11.38 2.68
CA THR A 314 19.00 -10.87 1.44
C THR A 314 18.12 -11.08 0.22
N SER A 315 17.08 -11.89 0.32
CA SER A 315 16.04 -12.08 -0.71
C SER A 315 14.71 -12.49 -0.08
N TYR A 316 13.62 -12.32 -0.82
CA TYR A 316 12.27 -12.72 -0.39
C TYR A 316 11.39 -13.13 -1.58
N ALA A 317 10.55 -14.16 -1.42
CA ALA A 317 9.76 -14.70 -2.53
C ALA A 317 8.30 -15.06 -2.20
N THR A 318 7.85 -14.75 -0.99
CA THR A 318 6.45 -14.89 -0.57
C THR A 318 5.72 -13.59 -0.84
N ARG A 319 4.43 -13.66 -1.19
CA ARG A 319 3.63 -12.46 -1.49
C ARG A 319 3.56 -11.55 -0.26
N ARG A 320 3.88 -10.26 -0.44
CA ARG A 320 3.79 -9.21 0.58
C ARG A 320 3.38 -7.87 -0.01
N TYR A 321 2.61 -7.09 0.75
CA TYR A 321 2.11 -5.78 0.33
C TYR A 321 2.37 -4.68 1.36
N ILE A 322 2.62 -3.45 0.89
CA ILE A 322 2.47 -2.21 1.66
C ILE A 322 1.24 -1.49 1.12
N ARG A 323 0.35 -0.98 1.99
CA ARG A 323 -0.93 -0.40 1.53
C ARG A 323 -1.40 0.83 2.29
N ASN A 324 -2.24 1.64 1.64
CA ASN A 324 -3.10 2.66 2.25
C ASN A 324 -2.38 3.76 3.04
N GLY A 325 -1.50 4.55 2.41
CA GLY A 325 -0.80 5.64 3.12
C GLY A 325 -0.10 6.62 2.20
N GLN A 326 0.70 7.52 2.77
CA GLN A 326 1.48 8.50 2.00
C GLN A 326 2.91 8.56 2.53
N PHE A 327 3.88 8.56 1.62
CA PHE A 327 5.27 8.94 1.92
C PHE A 327 5.50 10.36 1.41
N SER A 328 6.17 11.22 2.18
CA SER A 328 6.51 12.58 1.76
C SER A 328 7.98 12.89 1.99
N ALA A 329 8.68 13.25 0.92
CA ALA A 329 10.08 13.63 1.00
C ALA A 329 10.23 14.99 1.69
N GLN A 330 11.07 15.04 2.72
CA GLN A 330 11.51 16.26 3.38
C GLN A 330 12.80 16.72 2.70
N ALA A 331 12.81 17.95 2.17
CA ALA A 331 13.95 18.48 1.44
C ALA A 331 15.22 18.51 2.31
N GLY A 332 16.35 18.13 1.73
CA GLY A 332 17.64 18.04 2.41
C GLY A 332 18.72 17.46 1.50
N SER A 333 19.99 17.61 1.88
CA SER A 333 21.14 17.16 1.08
C SER A 333 21.25 15.64 0.95
N ALA A 334 20.53 14.86 1.77
CA ALA A 334 20.47 13.41 1.65
C ALA A 334 19.86 12.93 0.30
N TRP A 335 19.16 13.83 -0.40
CA TRP A 335 18.56 13.56 -1.71
C TRP A 335 19.41 14.02 -2.90
N ASP A 336 20.60 14.56 -2.66
CA ASP A 336 21.51 14.94 -3.74
C ASP A 336 22.01 13.71 -4.48
N HIS A 337 22.10 13.82 -5.80
CA HIS A 337 22.61 12.73 -6.62
C HIS A 337 24.12 12.67 -6.50
N ASP A 338 24.67 11.47 -6.36
CA ASP A 338 26.11 11.26 -6.46
C ASP A 338 26.44 11.03 -7.94
N VAL A 339 27.39 11.78 -8.47
CA VAL A 339 27.84 11.66 -9.87
C VAL A 339 29.32 11.35 -9.88
N VAL A 340 29.69 10.25 -10.54
CA VAL A 340 31.07 9.82 -10.71
C VAL A 340 31.38 9.67 -12.18
N THR A 341 32.48 10.26 -12.64
CA THR A 341 33.03 10.01 -13.97
C THR A 341 34.19 9.04 -13.84
N SER A 342 34.19 7.97 -14.63
CA SER A 342 35.25 6.96 -14.62
C SER A 342 35.54 6.43 -16.01
N GLN A 343 36.82 6.13 -16.25
CA GLN A 343 37.26 5.43 -17.45
C GLN A 343 37.03 3.92 -17.29
N ALA A 344 36.46 3.29 -18.31
CA ALA A 344 36.28 1.85 -18.37
C ALA A 344 36.39 1.34 -19.81
N THR A 345 36.56 0.02 -19.97
CA THR A 345 36.62 -0.68 -21.25
C THR A 345 35.37 -1.52 -21.46
N TYR A 346 34.69 -1.34 -22.58
CA TYR A 346 33.58 -2.16 -23.04
C TYR A 346 34.00 -3.04 -24.22
N SER A 347 33.44 -4.25 -24.32
CA SER A 347 33.52 -5.07 -25.52
C SER A 347 32.17 -5.69 -25.82
N SER A 348 31.75 -5.61 -27.09
CA SER A 348 30.56 -6.28 -27.63
C SER A 348 30.61 -7.80 -27.51
N SER A 349 31.79 -8.40 -27.27
CA SER A 349 31.94 -9.83 -27.00
C SER A 349 31.55 -10.25 -25.57
N ASP A 350 31.59 -9.32 -24.60
CA ASP A 350 31.07 -9.46 -23.24
C ASP A 350 30.14 -8.27 -22.94
N ASN A 351 29.08 -8.21 -23.73
CA ASN A 351 28.28 -7.01 -23.97
C ASN A 351 27.47 -6.48 -22.78
N ARG A 352 27.60 -7.07 -21.59
CA ARG A 352 27.01 -6.54 -20.35
C ARG A 352 28.05 -6.19 -19.31
N LYS A 353 29.33 -6.08 -19.69
CA LYS A 353 30.39 -5.72 -18.76
C LYS A 353 31.13 -4.45 -19.16
N LEU A 354 31.46 -3.67 -18.14
CA LEU A 354 32.57 -2.73 -18.17
C LEU A 354 33.72 -3.32 -17.36
N THR A 355 34.90 -3.35 -17.95
CA THR A 355 36.14 -3.86 -17.35
C THR A 355 37.16 -2.74 -17.19
N ASN A 356 38.24 -2.98 -16.45
CA ASN A 356 39.28 -1.98 -16.17
C ASN A 356 38.70 -0.66 -15.63
N VAL A 357 37.64 -0.75 -14.82
CA VAL A 357 36.92 0.42 -14.30
C VAL A 357 37.78 1.14 -13.28
N ALA A 358 38.21 2.36 -13.60
CA ALA A 358 39.00 3.18 -12.69
C ALA A 358 38.17 3.59 -11.46
N ASN A 359 38.78 3.61 -10.27
CA ASN A 359 38.12 4.05 -9.03
C ASN A 359 36.73 3.41 -8.80
N ILE A 360 36.57 2.13 -9.15
CA ILE A 360 35.29 1.40 -9.10
C ILE A 360 34.60 1.47 -7.72
N SER A 361 35.37 1.65 -6.63
CA SER A 361 34.83 1.80 -5.28
C SER A 361 33.90 3.01 -5.10
N ALA A 362 34.02 4.04 -5.95
CA ALA A 362 33.16 5.24 -5.90
C ALA A 362 31.82 5.07 -6.66
N ILE A 363 31.67 4.02 -7.46
CA ILE A 363 30.48 3.80 -8.30
C ILE A 363 29.53 2.86 -7.57
N GLU A 364 28.25 3.21 -7.44
CA GLU A 364 27.28 2.38 -6.73
C GLU A 364 26.40 1.52 -7.64
N VAL A 365 25.96 0.38 -7.10
CA VAL A 365 24.96 -0.46 -7.77
C VAL A 365 23.66 0.33 -7.89
N GLY A 366 23.12 0.32 -9.10
CA GLY A 366 21.95 1.08 -9.53
C GLY A 366 22.23 2.51 -9.95
N SER A 367 23.49 2.90 -10.15
CA SER A 367 23.84 4.15 -10.84
C SER A 367 23.42 4.07 -12.30
N LEU A 368 22.78 5.12 -12.83
CA LEU A 368 22.54 5.31 -14.26
C LEU A 368 23.89 5.47 -14.96
N VAL A 369 24.09 4.77 -16.07
CA VAL A 369 25.30 4.84 -16.89
C VAL A 369 25.00 5.71 -18.11
N GLU A 370 25.88 6.68 -18.38
CA GLU A 370 25.80 7.57 -19.53
C GLU A 370 27.17 7.67 -20.22
N GLY A 371 27.17 7.79 -21.55
CA GLY A 371 28.38 7.85 -22.35
C GLY A 371 28.10 7.62 -23.84
N THR A 372 29.14 7.71 -24.67
CA THR A 372 29.00 7.40 -26.11
C THR A 372 28.64 5.93 -26.28
N GLY A 373 27.61 5.66 -27.09
CA GLY A 373 27.14 4.30 -27.35
C GLY A 373 26.23 3.73 -26.25
N VAL A 374 25.86 4.51 -25.24
CA VAL A 374 24.98 4.07 -24.15
C VAL A 374 23.52 4.41 -24.48
N GLY A 375 22.65 3.40 -24.49
CA GLY A 375 21.21 3.58 -24.63
C GLY A 375 20.58 4.26 -23.40
N ARG A 376 19.30 4.63 -23.47
CA ARG A 376 18.61 5.23 -22.32
C ARG A 376 18.52 4.24 -21.16
N GLU A 377 18.44 4.70 -19.91
CA GLU A 377 18.08 3.85 -18.76
C GLU A 377 18.91 2.56 -18.60
N VAL A 378 20.20 2.61 -18.93
CA VAL A 378 21.18 1.56 -18.62
C VAL A 378 21.76 1.80 -17.24
N TYR A 379 21.75 0.78 -16.39
CA TYR A 379 22.17 0.90 -14.99
C TYR A 379 23.28 -0.07 -14.64
N VAL A 380 24.06 0.25 -13.61
CA VAL A 380 24.94 -0.70 -12.93
C VAL A 380 24.06 -1.73 -12.19
N ASN A 381 24.07 -2.98 -12.64
CA ASN A 381 23.34 -4.08 -12.02
C ASN A 381 24.17 -4.74 -10.89
N ALA A 382 25.47 -4.91 -11.10
CA ALA A 382 26.37 -5.48 -10.10
C ALA A 382 27.79 -4.89 -10.20
N LYS A 383 28.54 -4.99 -9.10
CA LYS A 383 29.90 -4.45 -8.95
C LYS A 383 30.84 -5.52 -8.39
N ASN A 384 32.00 -5.71 -9.02
CA ASN A 384 33.09 -6.54 -8.51
C ASN A 384 34.37 -5.71 -8.39
N VAL A 385 34.63 -5.24 -7.17
CA VAL A 385 35.80 -4.39 -6.86
C VAL A 385 37.11 -5.14 -7.08
N GLY A 386 37.18 -6.43 -6.76
CA GLY A 386 38.42 -7.23 -6.90
C GLY A 386 38.86 -7.44 -8.35
N ALA A 387 37.91 -7.41 -9.29
CA ALA A 387 38.16 -7.58 -10.72
C ALA A 387 38.15 -6.26 -11.51
N ASN A 388 37.79 -5.13 -10.87
CA ASN A 388 37.49 -3.86 -11.56
C ASN A 388 36.44 -4.02 -12.66
N GLU A 389 35.38 -4.78 -12.36
CA GLU A 389 34.27 -5.07 -13.30
C GLU A 389 32.93 -4.53 -12.78
N LEU A 390 32.15 -3.92 -13.68
CA LEU A 390 30.73 -3.63 -13.48
C LEU A 390 29.90 -4.48 -14.45
N THR A 391 28.79 -5.02 -13.97
CA THR A 391 27.76 -5.64 -14.81
C THR A 391 26.65 -4.63 -15.07
N LEU A 392 26.24 -4.48 -16.32
CA LEU A 392 25.21 -3.55 -16.78
C LEU A 392 23.83 -4.22 -16.88
N SER A 393 22.77 -3.41 -16.80
CA SER A 393 21.38 -3.87 -17.00
C SER A 393 21.10 -4.24 -18.47
N GLN A 394 21.74 -3.54 -19.41
CA GLN A 394 21.61 -3.77 -20.86
C GLN A 394 22.94 -3.60 -21.59
N PRO A 395 23.05 -4.17 -22.81
CA PRO A 395 24.18 -3.91 -23.69
C PRO A 395 24.25 -2.47 -24.24
N LEU A 396 25.42 -2.13 -24.78
CA LEU A 396 25.73 -0.82 -25.38
C LEU A 396 25.94 -0.97 -26.89
N PHE A 397 25.41 -0.04 -27.68
CA PHE A 397 25.34 -0.20 -29.15
C PHE A 397 26.58 0.25 -29.92
N ASP A 398 27.32 1.25 -29.41
CA ASP A 398 28.49 1.83 -30.10
C ASP A 398 29.54 2.34 -29.09
N ALA A 399 29.98 1.43 -28.21
CA ALA A 399 30.83 1.76 -27.06
C ALA A 399 32.15 0.98 -27.02
N GLU A 400 32.52 0.23 -28.06
CA GLU A 400 33.69 -0.67 -28.08
C GLU A 400 35.00 0.08 -27.69
N GLY A 401 35.79 -0.55 -26.83
CA GLY A 401 37.06 -0.02 -26.36
C GLY A 401 36.95 0.79 -25.06
N THR A 402 37.96 1.62 -24.81
CA THR A 402 38.12 2.37 -23.55
C THR A 402 37.65 3.81 -23.71
N GLN A 403 36.72 4.24 -22.86
CA GLN A 403 36.22 5.61 -22.84
C GLN A 403 35.80 6.04 -21.43
N SER A 404 35.39 7.30 -21.29
CA SER A 404 34.87 7.85 -20.05
C SER A 404 33.36 7.67 -19.99
N PHE A 405 32.85 7.14 -18.89
CA PHE A 405 31.43 7.01 -18.57
C PHE A 405 31.08 7.89 -17.37
N SER A 406 29.85 8.38 -17.33
CA SER A 406 29.25 9.01 -16.15
C SER A 406 28.33 8.02 -15.45
N PHE A 407 28.36 8.02 -14.12
CA PHE A 407 27.58 7.17 -13.24
C PHE A 407 26.81 8.05 -12.28
N THR A 408 25.48 8.09 -12.41
CA THR A 408 24.61 8.94 -11.59
C THR A 408 23.77 8.08 -10.65
N GLN A 409 23.99 8.20 -9.35
CA GLN A 409 23.22 7.52 -8.31
C GLN A 409 22.06 8.40 -7.84
N PHE A 410 20.86 8.12 -8.37
CA PHE A 410 19.63 8.74 -7.88
C PHE A 410 19.26 8.25 -6.47
N LYS A 411 18.49 9.07 -5.74
CA LYS A 411 18.06 8.82 -4.36
C LYS A 411 16.55 8.57 -4.33
N TYR A 412 16.11 7.45 -3.73
CA TYR A 412 14.73 6.96 -3.81
C TYR A 412 14.05 6.96 -2.44
N MET A 413 12.75 7.25 -2.38
CA MET A 413 12.00 7.15 -1.12
C MET A 413 12.07 5.73 -0.56
N LEU A 414 11.76 4.74 -1.40
CA LEU A 414 11.93 3.32 -1.06
C LEU A 414 12.91 2.66 -2.02
N ASP A 415 13.97 2.11 -1.47
CA ASP A 415 15.08 1.56 -2.21
C ASP A 415 15.26 0.06 -1.92
N PHE A 416 14.90 -0.77 -2.90
CA PHE A 416 14.98 -2.22 -2.77
C PHE A 416 16.28 -2.80 -3.36
N SER A 417 17.23 -1.99 -3.82
CA SER A 417 18.42 -2.52 -4.50
C SER A 417 19.34 -3.33 -3.59
N GLY A 418 19.25 -3.15 -2.27
CA GLY A 418 20.02 -3.92 -1.29
C GLY A 418 19.61 -5.41 -1.26
N PHE A 419 18.39 -5.75 -1.69
CA PHE A 419 17.99 -7.15 -1.85
C PHE A 419 18.65 -7.74 -3.09
N SER A 420 19.16 -8.96 -3.00
CA SER A 420 19.59 -9.74 -4.17
C SER A 420 18.41 -10.12 -5.07
N ALA A 421 17.24 -10.39 -4.49
CA ALA A 421 16.00 -10.60 -5.24
C ALA A 421 14.73 -10.41 -4.40
N LEU A 422 13.68 -9.83 -5.02
CA LEU A 422 12.33 -9.78 -4.44
C LEU A 422 11.28 -10.32 -5.43
N LYS A 423 10.42 -11.23 -4.98
CA LYS A 423 9.35 -11.79 -5.81
C LYS A 423 7.99 -11.61 -5.14
N LYS A 424 6.96 -11.36 -5.96
CA LYS A 424 5.55 -11.23 -5.53
C LYS A 424 5.33 -10.09 -4.52
N PHE A 425 6.14 -9.06 -4.57
CA PHE A 425 5.99 -7.89 -3.70
C PHE A 425 5.08 -6.85 -4.36
N GLY A 426 4.24 -6.17 -3.58
CA GLY A 426 3.36 -5.14 -4.11
C GLY A 426 3.20 -3.93 -3.21
N ILE A 427 2.75 -2.82 -3.81
CA ILE A 427 2.40 -1.59 -3.12
C ILE A 427 1.06 -1.09 -3.64
N SER A 428 0.20 -0.62 -2.72
CA SER A 428 -1.17 -0.30 -3.08
C SER A 428 -1.84 0.85 -2.36
N GLY A 429 -2.59 1.69 -3.09
CA GLY A 429 -3.26 2.84 -2.49
C GLY A 429 -2.28 3.74 -1.72
N VAL A 430 -1.04 3.84 -2.23
CA VAL A 430 0.03 4.66 -1.65
C VAL A 430 0.29 5.88 -2.53
N ASP A 431 0.45 7.03 -1.89
CA ASP A 431 0.89 8.26 -2.53
C ASP A 431 2.36 8.56 -2.17
N PHE A 432 3.20 8.61 -3.19
CA PHE A 432 4.61 8.98 -3.09
C PHE A 432 4.78 10.46 -3.44
N GLN A 433 4.72 11.32 -2.43
CA GLN A 433 4.97 12.75 -2.54
C GLN A 433 6.48 13.01 -2.54
N CYS A 434 7.08 12.92 -3.73
CA CYS A 434 8.53 13.06 -3.91
C CYS A 434 8.99 14.54 -3.83
N ASN A 435 8.06 15.50 -3.93
CA ASN A 435 8.25 16.94 -3.71
C ASN A 435 9.36 17.60 -4.55
N GLY A 436 9.75 17.01 -5.68
CA GLY A 436 10.91 17.45 -6.47
C GLY A 436 12.26 17.23 -5.78
N ALA A 437 12.27 16.56 -4.61
CA ALA A 437 13.45 16.27 -3.83
C ALA A 437 13.96 14.85 -4.08
N ALA A 438 13.07 13.85 -4.09
CA ALA A 438 13.41 12.43 -4.21
C ALA A 438 12.96 11.81 -5.54
N SER A 439 13.51 10.65 -5.90
CA SER A 439 12.87 9.70 -6.81
C SER A 439 11.93 8.77 -6.03
N GLY A 440 10.98 8.12 -6.71
CA GLY A 440 9.95 7.32 -6.05
C GLY A 440 10.48 5.97 -5.54
N LEU A 441 10.59 5.00 -6.44
CA LEU A 441 10.88 3.60 -6.14
C LEU A 441 12.07 3.07 -6.94
N ARG A 442 12.98 2.33 -6.29
CA ARG A 442 13.99 1.51 -6.97
C ARG A 442 13.75 0.04 -6.68
N LEU A 443 13.59 -0.76 -7.74
CA LEU A 443 13.37 -2.21 -7.63
C LEU A 443 14.66 -2.95 -7.24
N ALA A 444 14.50 -4.17 -6.71
CA ALA A 444 15.62 -5.08 -6.52
C ALA A 444 16.27 -5.46 -7.88
N PRO A 445 17.58 -5.80 -7.92
CA PRO A 445 18.29 -6.14 -9.15
C PRO A 445 17.71 -7.37 -9.85
N ALA A 446 17.12 -8.30 -9.11
CA ALA A 446 16.41 -9.46 -9.64
C ALA A 446 15.08 -9.68 -8.91
N GLY A 447 14.18 -10.45 -9.52
CA GLY A 447 12.84 -10.61 -8.99
C GLY A 447 11.83 -11.02 -10.04
N THR A 448 10.59 -11.25 -9.61
CA THR A 448 9.46 -11.42 -10.52
C THR A 448 8.17 -10.90 -9.89
N VAL A 449 7.29 -10.33 -10.71
CA VAL A 449 5.94 -9.90 -10.31
C VAL A 449 5.97 -8.85 -9.19
N PHE A 450 6.68 -7.75 -9.42
CA PHE A 450 6.45 -6.53 -8.66
C PHE A 450 5.12 -5.92 -9.09
N ALA A 451 4.29 -5.47 -8.15
CA ALA A 451 3.00 -4.87 -8.43
C ALA A 451 2.86 -3.48 -7.81
N LEU A 452 2.41 -2.50 -8.59
CA LEU A 452 2.00 -1.19 -8.13
C LEU A 452 0.56 -0.96 -8.57
N HIS A 453 -0.34 -0.72 -7.61
CA HIS A 453 -1.74 -0.50 -7.94
C HIS A 453 -2.37 0.66 -7.17
N ASP A 454 -3.21 1.45 -7.85
CA ASP A 454 -3.95 2.56 -7.24
C ASP A 454 -3.02 3.58 -6.54
N CYS A 455 -1.78 3.72 -7.03
CA CYS A 455 -0.77 4.57 -6.42
C CYS A 455 -0.56 5.88 -7.17
N HIS A 456 -0.04 6.87 -6.46
CA HIS A 456 0.39 8.14 -7.04
C HIS A 456 1.90 8.28 -6.87
N VAL A 457 2.60 8.66 -7.93
CA VAL A 457 4.00 9.06 -7.89
C VAL A 457 4.07 10.51 -8.30
N THR A 458 4.17 11.39 -7.30
CA THR A 458 3.95 12.82 -7.43
C THR A 458 5.27 13.56 -7.34
N ARG A 459 5.58 14.32 -8.40
CA ARG A 459 6.74 15.20 -8.53
C ARG A 459 8.09 14.51 -8.23
N PRO A 460 8.42 13.36 -8.87
CA PRO A 460 9.75 12.79 -8.72
C PRO A 460 10.81 13.75 -9.25
N LYS A 461 11.96 13.85 -8.57
CA LYS A 461 13.13 14.63 -9.00
C LYS A 461 13.75 14.08 -10.28
N ALA A 462 13.86 12.75 -10.39
CA ALA A 462 14.46 12.10 -11.56
C ALA A 462 13.67 10.90 -12.06
N ARG A 463 13.34 9.93 -11.19
CA ARG A 463 12.66 8.69 -11.60
C ARG A 463 11.43 8.39 -10.75
N GLY A 464 10.35 7.95 -11.39
CA GLY A 464 9.19 7.42 -10.66
C GLY A 464 9.46 6.00 -10.16
N ILE A 465 9.73 5.07 -11.09
CA ILE A 465 10.11 3.68 -10.80
C ILE A 465 11.35 3.32 -11.61
N THR A 466 12.41 2.87 -10.93
CA THR A 466 13.63 2.42 -11.59
C THR A 466 13.81 0.92 -11.44
N SER A 467 13.95 0.24 -12.56
CA SER A 467 14.49 -1.12 -12.63
C SER A 467 15.97 -1.06 -13.00
N ILE A 468 16.84 -1.63 -12.16
CA ILE A 468 18.30 -1.67 -12.41
C ILE A 468 18.76 -3.04 -12.95
N GLY A 469 17.81 -3.94 -13.20
CA GLY A 469 18.07 -5.32 -13.61
C GLY A 469 16.76 -6.05 -13.91
N THR A 470 16.67 -7.35 -13.64
CA THR A 470 15.52 -8.18 -14.01
C THR A 470 14.38 -8.18 -12.98
N GLY A 471 14.46 -7.40 -11.90
CA GLY A 471 13.41 -7.29 -10.88
C GLY A 471 12.03 -6.87 -11.41
N CYS A 472 11.99 -6.24 -12.59
CA CYS A 472 10.76 -5.86 -13.29
C CYS A 472 10.11 -6.99 -14.12
N GLN A 473 10.68 -8.20 -14.17
CA GLN A 473 10.10 -9.32 -14.93
C GLN A 473 8.66 -9.59 -14.49
N GLY A 474 7.70 -9.47 -15.42
CA GLY A 474 6.28 -9.62 -15.14
C GLY A 474 5.68 -8.52 -14.25
N MET A 475 6.29 -7.34 -14.20
CA MET A 475 5.81 -6.21 -13.39
C MET A 475 4.40 -5.76 -13.83
N LEU A 476 3.59 -5.39 -12.84
CA LEU A 476 2.22 -4.90 -13.02
C LEU A 476 2.15 -3.45 -12.51
N VAL A 477 1.79 -2.51 -13.36
CA VAL A 477 1.51 -1.11 -12.99
C VAL A 477 0.10 -0.79 -13.45
N ASP A 478 -0.81 -0.69 -12.49
CA ASP A 478 -2.26 -0.67 -12.71
C ASP A 478 -2.93 0.51 -12.01
N ASN A 479 -3.76 1.26 -12.75
CA ASN A 479 -4.57 2.35 -12.19
C ASN A 479 -3.76 3.40 -11.40
N CYS A 480 -2.52 3.68 -11.82
CA CYS A 480 -1.63 4.62 -11.14
C CYS A 480 -1.60 6.00 -11.81
N GLN A 481 -1.22 7.02 -11.05
CA GLN A 481 -0.95 8.38 -11.52
C GLN A 481 0.55 8.69 -11.41
N PHE A 482 1.15 9.18 -12.48
CA PHE A 482 2.49 9.72 -12.51
C PHE A 482 2.41 11.21 -12.85
N LEU A 483 2.88 12.06 -11.94
CA LEU A 483 2.80 13.52 -12.09
C LEU A 483 4.22 14.08 -12.07
N SER A 484 4.71 14.58 -13.20
CA SER A 484 6.07 15.13 -13.30
C SER A 484 6.29 16.34 -12.39
N ASN A 485 7.52 16.51 -11.89
CA ASN A 485 7.94 17.74 -11.23
C ASN A 485 8.14 18.90 -12.23
N GLU A 486 8.30 18.56 -13.51
CA GLU A 486 8.69 19.44 -14.62
C GLU A 486 7.47 19.88 -15.45
N ASP A 487 6.28 19.99 -14.82
CA ASP A 487 5.03 20.27 -15.56
C ASP A 487 5.08 21.62 -16.31
N ALA A 488 5.77 22.59 -15.73
CA ALA A 488 5.95 23.93 -16.28
C ALA A 488 7.10 24.04 -17.30
N GLU A 489 7.95 23.01 -17.42
CA GLU A 489 9.14 23.05 -18.27
C GLU A 489 8.81 22.71 -19.73
N ASP A 490 9.58 23.28 -20.65
CA ASP A 490 9.56 22.93 -22.06
C ASP A 490 10.10 21.52 -22.27
N VAL A 491 9.63 20.81 -23.31
CA VAL A 491 9.98 19.40 -23.54
C VAL A 491 11.49 19.17 -23.63
N SER A 492 12.24 20.11 -24.19
CA SER A 492 13.70 20.01 -24.34
C SER A 492 14.47 20.07 -23.03
N ASP A 493 13.88 20.64 -21.97
CA ASP A 493 14.55 20.87 -20.68
C ASP A 493 14.19 19.79 -19.65
N ARG A 494 13.24 18.91 -19.97
CA ARG A 494 12.81 17.82 -19.10
C ARG A 494 13.84 16.70 -19.04
N THR A 495 13.99 16.11 -17.86
CA THR A 495 14.94 15.02 -17.59
C THR A 495 14.30 13.85 -16.85
N SER A 496 13.12 14.04 -16.27
CA SER A 496 12.46 13.02 -15.46
C SER A 496 11.80 11.94 -16.32
N ILE A 497 11.91 10.69 -15.86
CA ILE A 497 11.30 9.52 -16.50
C ILE A 497 10.38 8.85 -15.49
N ALA A 498 9.16 8.55 -15.88
CA ALA A 498 8.19 7.96 -14.95
C ALA A 498 8.57 6.51 -14.61
N LEU A 499 8.93 5.68 -15.59
CA LEU A 499 9.48 4.34 -15.32
C LEU A 499 10.39 3.79 -16.42
N ASN A 500 11.24 2.84 -16.04
CA ASN A 500 11.95 1.98 -16.99
C ASN A 500 11.76 0.48 -16.69
N VAL A 501 11.99 -0.34 -17.72
CA VAL A 501 11.88 -1.79 -17.69
C VAL A 501 13.08 -2.41 -18.41
N ASN A 502 13.60 -3.51 -17.86
CA ASN A 502 14.76 -4.24 -18.38
C ASN A 502 14.45 -5.73 -18.70
N SER A 503 13.19 -6.16 -18.59
CA SER A 503 12.81 -7.57 -18.64
C SER A 503 11.36 -7.78 -19.09
N ASN A 504 10.97 -9.03 -19.37
CA ASN A 504 9.77 -9.35 -20.17
C ASN A 504 8.44 -9.21 -19.40
N ASP A 505 7.35 -9.29 -20.16
CA ASP A 505 5.99 -9.56 -19.66
C ASP A 505 5.38 -8.48 -18.75
N VAL A 506 5.87 -7.23 -18.84
CA VAL A 506 5.33 -6.09 -18.11
C VAL A 506 3.95 -5.69 -18.61
N LYS A 507 3.08 -5.30 -17.68
CA LYS A 507 1.75 -4.74 -17.95
C LYS A 507 1.63 -3.34 -17.39
N LEU A 508 1.37 -2.37 -18.27
CA LEU A 508 1.02 -1.00 -17.93
C LEU A 508 -0.44 -0.77 -18.31
N ARG A 509 -1.35 -0.71 -17.33
CA ARG A 509 -2.79 -0.64 -17.59
C ARG A 509 -3.51 0.45 -16.82
N HIS A 510 -4.40 1.17 -17.50
CA HIS A 510 -5.28 2.18 -16.89
C HIS A 510 -4.54 3.30 -16.12
N ASN A 511 -3.30 3.58 -16.49
CA ASN A 511 -2.49 4.60 -15.82
C ASN A 511 -2.69 5.98 -16.46
N ARG A 512 -2.35 7.02 -15.72
CA ARG A 512 -2.19 8.37 -16.26
C ARG A 512 -0.79 8.91 -15.97
N ALA A 513 -0.17 9.54 -16.97
CA ALA A 513 1.15 10.16 -16.82
C ALA A 513 1.22 11.53 -17.48
N THR A 514 1.79 12.52 -16.79
CA THR A 514 1.78 13.91 -17.25
C THR A 514 3.19 14.50 -17.32
N ARG A 515 3.58 14.97 -18.52
CA ARG A 515 4.73 15.85 -18.75
C ARG A 515 6.09 15.34 -18.23
N PHE A 516 6.34 14.05 -18.37
CA PHE A 516 7.68 13.48 -18.27
C PHE A 516 8.44 13.63 -19.59
N LEU A 517 9.77 13.57 -19.56
CA LEU A 517 10.57 13.40 -20.78
C LEU A 517 10.17 12.13 -21.52
N HIS A 518 10.08 11.02 -20.77
CA HIS A 518 9.54 9.73 -21.21
C HIS A 518 8.60 9.19 -20.13
N TRP A 519 7.43 8.67 -20.53
CA TRP A 519 6.61 7.93 -19.59
C TRP A 519 7.23 6.56 -19.32
N ALA A 520 7.61 5.82 -20.37
CA ALA A 520 8.21 4.49 -20.21
C ALA A 520 9.37 4.26 -21.17
N VAL A 521 10.49 3.75 -20.65
CA VAL A 521 11.59 3.17 -21.45
C VAL A 521 11.60 1.66 -21.23
N MET A 522 11.33 0.89 -22.28
CA MET A 522 10.95 -0.52 -22.16
C MET A 522 11.87 -1.45 -22.96
N ALA A 523 12.69 -2.18 -22.23
CA ALA A 523 13.40 -3.36 -22.72
C ALA A 523 12.66 -4.65 -22.42
N GLY A 524 12.94 -5.67 -23.24
CA GLY A 524 12.31 -6.97 -23.20
C GLY A 524 11.16 -7.10 -24.19
N SER A 525 10.46 -8.22 -24.10
CA SER A 525 9.39 -8.61 -25.03
C SER A 525 8.07 -8.88 -24.29
N ASN A 526 6.99 -9.03 -25.07
CA ASN A 526 5.66 -9.46 -24.61
C ASN A 526 4.95 -8.50 -23.63
N HIS A 527 5.22 -7.19 -23.74
CA HIS A 527 4.55 -6.20 -22.91
C HIS A 527 3.11 -5.93 -23.35
N THR A 528 2.27 -5.58 -22.39
CA THR A 528 0.90 -5.07 -22.63
C THR A 528 0.78 -3.66 -22.09
N ILE A 529 0.48 -2.71 -22.97
CA ILE A 529 0.30 -1.30 -22.65
C ILE A 529 -1.11 -0.91 -23.09
N THR A 530 -2.06 -0.84 -22.16
CA THR A 530 -3.47 -0.62 -22.53
C THR A 530 -4.29 0.27 -21.61
N GLY A 531 -5.22 1.04 -22.20
CA GLY A 531 -6.15 1.88 -21.45
C GLY A 531 -5.50 3.05 -20.72
N ASN A 532 -4.26 3.42 -21.08
CA ASN A 532 -3.52 4.49 -20.41
C ASN A 532 -3.81 5.87 -21.04
N HIS A 533 -3.56 6.93 -20.28
CA HIS A 533 -3.64 8.31 -20.74
C HIS A 533 -2.34 9.04 -20.40
N PHE A 534 -1.49 9.30 -21.40
CA PHE A 534 -0.25 10.03 -21.18
C PHE A 534 -0.04 11.13 -22.21
N PHE A 535 0.49 12.25 -21.72
CA PHE A 535 0.69 13.44 -22.54
C PHE A 535 1.96 14.20 -22.17
N GLN A 536 2.64 14.76 -23.19
CA GLN A 536 3.93 15.43 -23.03
C GLN A 536 4.01 16.84 -23.65
N GLY A 537 2.89 17.44 -24.04
CA GLY A 537 2.89 18.79 -24.61
C GLY A 537 3.54 19.85 -23.71
N ASP A 538 4.01 20.92 -24.32
CA ASP A 538 4.49 22.16 -23.70
C ASP A 538 3.83 23.37 -24.40
N SER A 539 4.34 24.57 -24.13
CA SER A 539 3.82 25.81 -24.74
C SER A 539 4.61 26.27 -25.97
N VAL A 540 5.60 25.50 -26.42
CA VAL A 540 6.47 25.87 -27.54
C VAL A 540 5.77 25.60 -28.86
N ALA A 541 5.53 26.67 -29.62
CA ALA A 541 4.91 26.59 -30.94
C ALA A 541 5.83 25.89 -31.95
N GLY A 542 5.33 24.86 -32.62
CA GLY A 542 6.13 24.03 -33.51
C GLY A 542 7.25 23.28 -32.77
N GLY A 543 7.10 23.09 -31.45
CA GLY A 543 8.12 22.53 -30.58
C GLY A 543 8.46 21.08 -30.91
N VAL A 544 9.64 20.65 -30.46
CA VAL A 544 10.03 19.24 -30.49
C VAL A 544 9.17 18.44 -29.51
N ARG A 545 8.95 17.16 -29.82
CA ARG A 545 8.31 16.21 -28.92
C ARG A 545 9.22 15.00 -28.73
N THR A 546 9.20 14.44 -27.54
CA THR A 546 9.96 13.26 -27.17
C THR A 546 9.08 12.01 -27.23
N ALA A 547 9.68 10.85 -27.00
CA ALA A 547 8.94 9.62 -26.92
C ALA A 547 8.13 9.56 -25.60
N GLY A 548 6.86 9.22 -25.69
CA GLY A 548 6.08 8.80 -24.53
C GLY A 548 6.49 7.40 -24.09
N ILE A 549 6.62 6.50 -25.07
CA ILE A 549 7.08 5.13 -24.89
C ILE A 549 8.28 4.90 -25.80
N VAL A 550 9.35 4.38 -25.22
CA VAL A 550 10.51 3.87 -25.95
C VAL A 550 10.47 2.34 -25.87
N VAL A 551 10.54 1.66 -27.00
CA VAL A 551 10.69 0.21 -27.13
C VAL A 551 12.08 -0.06 -27.67
N THR A 552 12.89 -0.83 -26.96
CA THR A 552 14.33 -0.95 -27.26
C THR A 552 14.74 -2.27 -27.91
N ASP A 553 13.82 -3.22 -28.04
CA ASP A 553 14.07 -4.54 -28.62
C ASP A 553 13.38 -4.68 -29.99
N THR A 554 14.09 -5.23 -30.98
CA THR A 554 13.52 -5.38 -32.32
C THR A 554 12.42 -6.45 -32.36
N TYR A 555 12.57 -7.55 -31.63
CA TYR A 555 11.46 -8.49 -31.42
C TYR A 555 10.68 -8.06 -30.17
N ALA A 556 9.73 -7.15 -30.37
CA ALA A 556 8.98 -6.59 -29.25
C ALA A 556 7.87 -7.55 -28.79
N SER A 557 7.07 -8.11 -29.71
CA SER A 557 5.87 -8.90 -29.35
C SER A 557 4.91 -8.13 -28.43
N HIS A 558 4.88 -6.79 -28.53
CA HIS A 558 4.11 -5.91 -27.67
C HIS A 558 2.70 -5.69 -28.19
N THR A 559 1.75 -5.48 -27.26
CA THR A 559 0.42 -4.94 -27.54
C THR A 559 0.29 -3.55 -26.93
N ILE A 560 0.13 -2.53 -27.77
CA ILE A 560 -0.13 -1.13 -27.40
C ILE A 560 -1.54 -0.78 -27.86
N SER A 561 -2.52 -0.86 -26.98
CA SER A 561 -3.93 -0.76 -27.38
C SER A 561 -4.79 0.15 -26.50
N GLU A 562 -5.75 0.83 -27.12
CA GLU A 562 -6.78 1.60 -26.40
C GLU A 562 -6.21 2.73 -25.49
N ASN A 563 -5.03 3.27 -25.82
CA ASN A 563 -4.43 4.37 -25.06
C ASN A 563 -4.82 5.73 -25.63
N TYR A 564 -4.77 6.77 -24.80
CA TYR A 564 -4.74 8.17 -25.19
C TYR A 564 -3.29 8.67 -25.12
N ILE A 565 -2.74 8.98 -26.29
CA ILE A 565 -1.33 9.32 -26.51
C ILE A 565 -1.27 10.73 -27.09
N ASP A 566 -0.78 11.69 -26.30
CA ASP A 566 -0.85 13.10 -26.67
C ASP A 566 0.53 13.77 -26.65
N ASN A 567 0.86 14.44 -27.76
CA ASN A 567 2.08 15.22 -27.95
C ASN A 567 3.36 14.43 -27.67
N CYS A 568 3.38 13.15 -28.03
CA CYS A 568 4.56 12.31 -27.90
C CYS A 568 4.53 11.15 -28.88
N SER A 569 5.69 10.55 -29.13
CA SER A 569 5.83 9.39 -30.03
C SER A 569 5.87 8.07 -29.26
N ILE A 570 5.46 6.99 -29.92
CA ILE A 570 6.00 5.65 -29.67
C ILE A 570 7.27 5.55 -30.51
N GLU A 571 8.43 5.44 -29.86
CA GLU A 571 9.71 5.26 -30.52
C GLU A 571 10.17 3.81 -30.39
N TRP A 572 10.44 3.15 -31.51
CA TRP A 572 10.90 1.77 -31.57
C TRP A 572 12.31 1.71 -32.12
N THR A 573 13.24 1.30 -31.28
CA THR A 573 14.68 1.32 -31.51
C THR A 573 15.31 -0.04 -31.18
N ASN A 574 16.60 -0.19 -31.47
CA ASN A 574 17.47 -1.28 -31.04
C ASN A 574 18.74 -0.76 -30.35
N GLU A 575 18.61 0.31 -29.56
CA GLU A 575 19.73 0.97 -28.87
C GLU A 575 20.42 0.12 -27.78
N TYR A 576 19.91 -1.08 -27.50
CA TYR A 576 20.54 -2.07 -26.62
C TYR A 576 21.15 -3.26 -27.39
N ASP A 577 21.21 -3.20 -28.72
CA ASP A 577 21.89 -4.21 -29.52
C ASP A 577 23.38 -3.86 -29.63
N ALA A 578 24.25 -4.73 -29.11
CA ALA A 578 25.70 -4.52 -29.17
C ALA A 578 26.30 -4.70 -30.58
N THR A 579 25.52 -5.25 -31.51
CA THR A 579 25.88 -5.39 -32.93
C THR A 579 24.70 -4.93 -33.78
N PRO A 580 24.44 -3.61 -33.89
CA PRO A 580 23.19 -3.07 -34.41
C PRO A 580 22.86 -3.40 -35.86
N ASP A 581 23.84 -3.82 -36.67
CA ASP A 581 23.60 -4.26 -38.05
C ASP A 581 22.86 -5.59 -38.06
N PHE A 582 21.76 -5.65 -38.81
CA PHE A 582 20.99 -6.87 -38.93
C PHE A 582 21.80 -7.97 -39.61
N SER A 583 21.97 -9.09 -38.91
CA SER A 583 22.55 -10.32 -39.47
C SER A 583 21.56 -11.49 -39.46
N THR A 584 20.89 -11.73 -38.34
CA THR A 584 19.99 -12.87 -38.11
C THR A 584 18.79 -12.48 -37.24
N GLY A 585 17.82 -13.38 -37.08
CA GLY A 585 16.63 -13.14 -36.27
C GLY A 585 15.46 -12.52 -37.04
N PHE A 586 14.63 -11.75 -36.34
CA PHE A 586 13.30 -11.34 -36.83
C PHE A 586 13.19 -9.87 -37.23
N SER A 587 14.22 -9.06 -36.94
CA SER A 587 14.21 -7.59 -37.09
C SER A 587 13.05 -6.94 -36.33
N PHE A 588 12.62 -5.73 -36.72
CA PHE A 588 11.51 -5.00 -36.08
C PHE A 588 10.20 -5.75 -36.32
N SER A 589 9.75 -6.49 -35.31
CA SER A 589 8.73 -7.51 -35.48
C SER A 589 7.73 -7.68 -34.34
N ALA A 590 6.59 -8.29 -34.70
CA ALA A 590 5.53 -8.74 -33.79
C ALA A 590 4.85 -7.64 -32.95
N MET A 591 4.84 -6.39 -33.41
CA MET A 591 4.19 -5.30 -32.66
C MET A 591 2.76 -5.04 -33.14
N SER A 592 1.84 -4.89 -32.18
CA SER A 592 0.46 -4.48 -32.41
C SER A 592 0.20 -3.11 -31.78
N ILE A 593 -0.17 -2.12 -32.58
CA ILE A 593 -0.56 -0.76 -32.15
C ILE A 593 -2.00 -0.54 -32.60
N THR A 594 -2.97 -0.73 -31.69
CA THR A 594 -4.39 -0.84 -32.07
C THR A 594 -5.33 0.06 -31.28
N ASP A 595 -6.30 0.66 -31.97
CA ASP A 595 -7.41 1.40 -31.37
C ASP A 595 -7.05 2.60 -30.47
N ASN A 596 -5.79 3.06 -30.52
CA ASN A 596 -5.33 4.19 -29.73
C ASN A 596 -5.89 5.52 -30.27
N VAL A 597 -5.99 6.50 -29.38
CA VAL A 597 -6.23 7.91 -29.71
C VAL A 597 -4.87 8.62 -29.68
N PHE A 598 -4.48 9.16 -30.82
CA PHE A 598 -3.26 9.96 -30.98
C PHE A 598 -3.64 11.43 -31.23
N LEU A 599 -3.24 12.30 -30.32
CA LEU A 599 -3.43 13.75 -30.42
C LEU A 599 -2.08 14.47 -30.44
N SER A 600 -1.93 15.48 -31.29
CA SER A 600 -0.80 16.40 -31.23
C SER A 600 -1.30 17.83 -31.38
N GLY A 601 -0.59 18.78 -30.80
CA GLY A 601 -0.89 20.20 -30.90
C GLY A 601 0.39 21.02 -30.92
N ASP A 602 0.43 22.04 -31.79
CA ASP A 602 1.55 22.98 -31.86
C ASP A 602 2.92 22.29 -32.05
N VAL A 603 2.95 21.22 -32.86
CA VAL A 603 4.15 20.44 -33.20
C VAL A 603 4.71 20.84 -34.56
N ALA A 604 6.00 20.58 -34.79
CA ALA A 604 6.59 20.71 -36.12
C ALA A 604 5.94 19.74 -37.13
N SER A 605 5.87 20.11 -38.41
CA SER A 605 5.18 19.30 -39.44
C SER A 605 5.77 17.91 -39.60
N TRP A 606 7.07 17.75 -39.36
CA TRP A 606 7.75 16.46 -39.46
C TRP A 606 7.47 15.53 -38.28
N PHE A 607 6.75 15.96 -37.24
CA PHE A 607 6.35 15.11 -36.11
C PHE A 607 5.57 13.87 -36.58
N SER A 608 5.79 12.75 -35.90
CA SER A 608 5.10 11.50 -36.16
C SER A 608 4.85 10.77 -34.85
N TYR A 609 3.69 10.12 -34.73
CA TYR A 609 3.31 9.36 -33.55
C TYR A 609 4.05 8.03 -33.43
N ILE A 610 4.43 7.43 -34.56
CA ILE A 610 5.16 6.16 -34.60
C ILE A 610 6.50 6.41 -35.28
N VAL A 611 7.60 6.24 -34.53
CA VAL A 611 8.96 6.48 -35.02
C VAL A 611 9.75 5.18 -34.90
N ILE A 612 10.28 4.68 -36.00
CA ILE A 612 11.21 3.56 -35.98
C ILE A 612 12.62 4.12 -36.16
N LYS A 613 13.54 3.75 -35.28
CA LYS A 613 14.92 4.26 -35.26
C LYS A 613 15.91 3.10 -35.25
N PRO A 614 16.29 2.57 -36.41
CA PRO A 614 17.30 1.51 -36.50
C PRO A 614 18.70 2.07 -36.22
N PHE A 615 19.41 1.49 -35.27
CA PHE A 615 20.80 1.81 -34.94
C PHE A 615 21.81 1.10 -35.85
N GLY A 616 21.35 0.20 -36.73
CA GLY A 616 22.17 -0.40 -37.78
C GLY A 616 21.35 -0.79 -39.02
N THR A 617 22.07 -1.22 -40.05
CA THR A 617 21.55 -1.43 -41.40
C THR A 617 20.88 -2.80 -41.58
N GLY A 618 20.14 -2.97 -42.68
CA GLY A 618 19.54 -4.26 -43.07
C GLY A 618 18.28 -4.66 -42.28
N HIS A 619 17.86 -3.86 -41.30
CA HIS A 619 16.62 -4.08 -40.55
C HIS A 619 15.37 -3.85 -41.40
N PHE A 620 14.28 -4.55 -41.11
CA PHE A 620 13.03 -4.53 -41.87
C PHE A 620 11.82 -4.78 -40.95
N LEU A 621 10.60 -4.55 -41.46
CA LEU A 621 9.37 -4.81 -40.72
C LEU A 621 8.88 -6.24 -40.93
N ASN A 622 8.39 -6.88 -39.87
CA ASN A 622 7.93 -8.27 -39.92
C ASN A 622 6.79 -8.54 -38.92
N GLY A 623 5.57 -8.77 -39.40
CA GLY A 623 4.44 -9.10 -38.52
C GLY A 623 4.00 -7.90 -37.67
N VAL A 624 3.84 -6.74 -38.29
CA VAL A 624 3.49 -5.48 -37.61
C VAL A 624 2.06 -5.07 -37.97
N SER A 625 1.25 -4.76 -36.97
CA SER A 625 -0.13 -4.31 -37.15
C SER A 625 -0.34 -2.94 -36.52
N VAL A 626 -0.76 -1.96 -37.33
CA VAL A 626 -1.15 -0.62 -36.91
C VAL A 626 -2.57 -0.36 -37.40
N THR A 627 -3.56 -0.61 -36.54
CA THR A 627 -4.97 -0.63 -36.98
C THR A 627 -5.95 0.07 -36.03
N GLY A 628 -7.04 0.62 -36.56
CA GLY A 628 -8.11 1.24 -35.75
C GLY A 628 -7.74 2.54 -35.01
N ASN A 629 -6.53 3.07 -35.22
CA ASN A 629 -6.05 4.24 -34.49
C ASN A 629 -6.69 5.53 -35.03
N LYS A 630 -6.84 6.53 -34.15
CA LYS A 630 -7.28 7.87 -34.52
C LYS A 630 -6.12 8.85 -34.44
N PHE A 631 -5.60 9.30 -35.58
CA PHE A 631 -4.55 10.30 -35.67
C PHE A 631 -5.16 11.68 -35.90
N ARG A 632 -4.85 12.64 -35.03
CA ARG A 632 -5.33 14.02 -35.13
C ARG A 632 -4.27 15.02 -34.69
N SER A 633 -3.93 15.95 -35.57
CA SER A 633 -3.22 17.17 -35.19
C SER A 633 -4.18 18.35 -35.01
N ILE A 634 -3.94 19.19 -34.02
CA ILE A 634 -4.63 20.47 -33.80
C ILE A 634 -3.62 21.62 -33.83
N ASN A 635 -4.08 22.84 -34.12
CA ASN A 635 -3.22 24.02 -34.23
C ASN A 635 -2.05 23.87 -35.22
N GLY A 636 -2.22 23.03 -36.25
CA GLY A 636 -1.19 22.70 -37.21
C GLY A 636 -1.55 21.44 -37.99
N THR A 637 -0.65 21.07 -38.88
CA THR A 637 -0.70 19.82 -39.66
C THR A 637 0.62 19.09 -39.53
N ILE A 638 0.56 17.76 -39.51
CA ILE A 638 1.75 16.92 -39.62
C ILE A 638 1.80 16.23 -40.97
N ASP A 639 2.99 15.90 -41.44
CA ASP A 639 3.19 15.31 -42.76
C ASP A 639 2.68 13.88 -42.80
N ARG A 640 2.96 13.11 -41.73
CA ARG A 640 2.66 11.68 -41.61
C ARG A 640 2.44 11.26 -40.16
N ALA A 641 1.69 10.18 -39.95
CA ALA A 641 1.53 9.59 -38.62
C ALA A 641 2.76 8.81 -38.16
N GLU A 642 3.62 8.43 -39.10
CA GLU A 642 4.72 7.49 -38.92
C GLU A 642 5.95 7.90 -39.73
N ARG A 643 7.15 7.56 -39.23
CA ARG A 643 8.39 7.75 -39.98
C ARG A 643 9.49 6.79 -39.53
N VAL A 644 10.52 6.67 -40.37
CA VAL A 644 11.82 6.11 -39.97
C VAL A 644 12.73 7.29 -39.62
N ASP A 645 13.26 7.31 -38.40
CA ASP A 645 14.37 8.17 -38.03
C ASP A 645 15.65 7.57 -38.63
N THR A 646 16.21 8.27 -39.61
CA THR A 646 17.37 7.84 -40.40
C THR A 646 18.69 8.40 -39.87
N SER A 647 18.71 8.91 -38.62
CA SER A 647 19.92 9.44 -38.00
C SER A 647 21.06 8.43 -37.92
N PHE A 648 20.74 7.13 -37.90
CA PHE A 648 21.71 6.03 -37.91
C PHE A 648 21.59 5.17 -39.18
N ALA A 649 20.42 4.56 -39.40
CA ALA A 649 20.17 3.73 -40.56
C ALA A 649 18.69 3.79 -41.00
N ASN A 650 18.43 3.34 -42.24
CA ASN A 650 17.09 3.19 -42.77
C ASN A 650 16.65 1.71 -42.77
N LEU A 651 15.35 1.46 -42.96
CA LEU A 651 14.82 0.11 -43.14
C LEU A 651 15.09 -0.42 -44.56
N ASP A 652 15.47 -1.68 -44.64
CA ASP A 652 15.47 -2.48 -45.86
C ASP A 652 14.04 -2.95 -46.19
N PHE A 653 13.31 -2.10 -46.90
CA PHE A 653 11.95 -2.42 -47.32
C PHE A 653 11.88 -3.67 -48.21
N THR A 654 12.96 -4.07 -48.89
CA THR A 654 12.98 -5.26 -49.77
C THR A 654 12.79 -6.58 -49.03
N ARG A 655 12.80 -6.55 -47.69
CA ARG A 655 12.64 -7.71 -46.81
C ARG A 655 11.39 -7.66 -45.94
N THR A 656 10.62 -6.57 -46.03
CA THR A 656 9.39 -6.34 -45.25
C THR A 656 8.32 -7.40 -45.50
N LYS A 657 7.71 -7.95 -44.45
CA LYS A 657 6.70 -9.00 -44.54
C LYS A 657 5.59 -8.82 -43.50
N ASP A 658 4.39 -9.28 -43.82
CA ASP A 658 3.24 -9.31 -42.89
C ASP A 658 2.98 -7.97 -42.18
N VAL A 659 2.87 -6.88 -42.95
CA VAL A 659 2.57 -5.55 -42.40
C VAL A 659 1.12 -5.19 -42.66
N PHE A 660 0.40 -4.76 -41.63
CA PHE A 660 -0.97 -4.28 -41.73
C PHE A 660 -1.06 -2.86 -41.21
N PHE A 661 -1.52 -1.94 -42.06
CA PHE A 661 -1.72 -0.54 -41.69
C PHE A 661 -3.08 -0.11 -42.27
N ASP A 662 -4.16 -0.37 -41.55
CA ASP A 662 -5.52 -0.17 -42.06
C ASP A 662 -6.52 0.21 -40.97
N GLY A 663 -7.70 0.72 -41.35
CA GLY A 663 -8.74 1.12 -40.41
C GLY A 663 -8.39 2.36 -39.57
N ASN A 664 -7.27 3.03 -39.86
CA ASN A 664 -6.87 4.25 -39.17
C ASN A 664 -7.60 5.49 -39.73
N THR A 665 -7.86 6.46 -38.87
CA THR A 665 -8.44 7.76 -39.23
C THR A 665 -7.40 8.86 -39.12
N PHE A 666 -7.48 9.87 -40.00
CA PHE A 666 -6.49 10.92 -40.14
C PHE A 666 -7.19 12.28 -40.21
N HIS A 667 -6.80 13.22 -39.35
CA HIS A 667 -7.28 14.59 -39.34
C HIS A 667 -6.07 15.53 -39.19
N ASN A 668 -5.91 16.47 -40.13
CA ASN A 668 -4.72 17.33 -40.23
C ASN A 668 -3.40 16.53 -40.30
N VAL A 669 -3.43 15.41 -41.03
CA VAL A 669 -2.26 14.62 -41.41
C VAL A 669 -2.20 14.61 -42.93
N ASN A 670 -1.11 15.08 -43.54
CA ASN A 670 -1.06 15.31 -44.98
C ASN A 670 -1.08 13.99 -45.79
N THR A 671 -0.34 12.98 -45.33
CA THR A 671 -0.27 11.68 -46.02
C THR A 671 -0.98 10.60 -45.22
N HIS A 672 -2.00 9.98 -45.83
CA HIS A 672 -2.78 8.91 -45.22
C HIS A 672 -2.20 7.55 -45.60
N SER A 673 -1.24 7.08 -44.80
CA SER A 673 -0.56 5.80 -44.99
C SER A 673 -1.54 4.62 -44.89
N ARG A 674 -1.46 3.66 -45.82
CA ARG A 674 -2.26 2.42 -45.81
C ARG A 674 -1.50 1.22 -46.39
N ASN A 675 -1.71 0.04 -45.81
CA ASN A 675 -1.25 -1.23 -46.36
C ASN A 675 -2.28 -2.34 -46.04
N PRO A 676 -2.96 -2.92 -47.05
CA PRO A 676 -2.84 -2.64 -48.49
C PRO A 676 -3.37 -1.26 -48.88
N LEU A 677 -2.67 -0.59 -49.80
CA LEU A 677 -3.04 0.72 -50.35
C LEU A 677 -3.92 0.55 -51.59
N ARG A 678 -5.07 1.22 -51.62
CA ARG A 678 -5.89 1.32 -52.83
C ARG A 678 -5.49 2.56 -53.63
N VAL A 679 -5.16 2.37 -54.90
CA VAL A 679 -4.84 3.44 -55.84
C VAL A 679 -5.73 3.31 -57.06
N ASP A 680 -6.44 4.39 -57.41
CA ASP A 680 -7.20 4.48 -58.64
C ASP A 680 -6.31 5.08 -59.74
N ARG A 681 -6.35 4.51 -60.94
CA ARG A 681 -5.61 4.97 -62.11
C ARG A 681 -6.54 5.04 -63.30
N ASP A 682 -6.74 6.25 -63.81
CA ASP A 682 -7.45 6.52 -65.06
C ASP A 682 -6.47 7.05 -66.11
N LEU A 683 -6.55 6.50 -67.32
CA LEU A 683 -5.79 6.94 -68.48
C LEU A 683 -6.73 7.26 -69.63
N ALA A 684 -6.66 8.50 -70.11
CA ALA A 684 -7.46 8.99 -71.23
C ALA A 684 -6.85 8.65 -72.61
N SER A 685 -5.54 8.46 -72.67
CA SER A 685 -4.79 8.04 -73.85
C SER A 685 -4.44 6.56 -73.76
N VAL A 686 -4.36 5.89 -74.90
CA VAL A 686 -3.98 4.48 -74.94
C VAL A 686 -2.50 4.29 -74.62
N ALA A 687 -2.19 3.33 -73.75
CA ALA A 687 -0.82 2.95 -73.40
C ALA A 687 -0.76 1.45 -73.08
N SER A 688 0.35 0.80 -73.42
CA SER A 688 0.59 -0.62 -73.09
C SER A 688 1.15 -0.80 -71.67
N THR A 689 1.69 0.26 -71.07
CA THR A 689 2.21 0.24 -69.70
C THR A 689 1.56 1.37 -68.92
N TRP A 690 0.89 1.02 -67.82
CA TRP A 690 0.24 1.96 -66.94
C TRP A 690 1.03 2.01 -65.63
N THR A 691 1.81 3.07 -65.45
CA THR A 691 2.47 3.33 -64.17
C THR A 691 1.46 3.88 -63.16
N VAL A 692 1.42 3.26 -62.00
CA VAL A 692 0.55 3.56 -60.86
C VAL A 692 1.45 3.97 -59.69
N ALA A 693 1.51 5.26 -59.41
CA ALA A 693 2.27 5.79 -58.28
C ALA A 693 1.50 5.59 -56.97
N THR A 694 2.20 5.20 -55.90
CA THR A 694 1.60 5.17 -54.55
C THR A 694 1.55 6.54 -53.88
N ASP A 695 2.22 7.54 -54.45
CA ASP A 695 2.38 8.89 -53.90
C ASP A 695 2.93 8.89 -52.47
N GLY A 696 3.78 7.91 -52.14
CA GLY A 696 4.33 7.74 -50.80
C GLY A 696 3.31 7.29 -49.75
N ARG A 697 2.09 6.88 -50.13
CA ARG A 697 1.03 6.46 -49.20
C ARG A 697 1.20 5.04 -48.66
N LEU A 698 2.27 4.34 -49.01
CA LEU A 698 2.67 3.14 -48.29
C LEU A 698 3.32 3.55 -46.95
N PRO A 699 3.09 2.81 -45.85
CA PRO A 699 3.66 3.15 -44.54
C PRO A 699 5.18 3.30 -44.58
N PHE A 700 5.69 4.23 -43.79
CA PHE A 700 7.11 4.55 -43.63
C PHE A 700 7.81 4.94 -44.93
N ASN A 701 7.07 5.43 -45.94
CA ASN A 701 7.55 5.63 -47.31
C ASN A 701 8.11 4.34 -47.95
N GLY A 702 7.52 3.20 -47.61
CA GLY A 702 7.98 1.90 -48.07
C GLY A 702 7.81 1.66 -49.57
N HIS A 703 8.48 0.61 -50.06
CA HIS A 703 8.45 0.22 -51.47
C HIS A 703 7.13 -0.46 -51.86
N SER A 704 6.73 -0.39 -53.13
CA SER A 704 5.63 -1.16 -53.71
C SER A 704 6.09 -2.60 -53.97
N ARG A 705 5.84 -3.51 -53.04
CA ARG A 705 6.35 -4.89 -53.12
C ARG A 705 5.35 -5.88 -53.67
N GLY A 706 4.06 -5.73 -53.39
CA GLY A 706 3.03 -6.65 -53.85
C GLY A 706 1.85 -5.95 -54.51
N VAL A 707 1.06 -6.71 -55.25
CA VAL A 707 -0.27 -6.29 -55.71
C VAL A 707 -1.24 -7.44 -55.47
N ASP A 708 -2.22 -7.21 -54.61
CA ASP A 708 -3.22 -8.22 -54.24
C ASP A 708 -4.35 -8.31 -55.26
N GLY A 709 -4.60 -7.24 -56.00
CA GLY A 709 -5.65 -7.21 -57.00
C GLY A 709 -5.64 -5.97 -57.87
N VAL A 710 -6.08 -6.15 -59.11
CA VAL A 710 -6.35 -5.09 -60.07
C VAL A 710 -7.78 -5.29 -60.58
N VAL A 711 -8.62 -4.30 -60.35
CA VAL A 711 -10.02 -4.30 -60.78
C VAL A 711 -10.16 -3.27 -61.87
N ILE A 712 -10.64 -3.69 -63.05
CA ILE A 712 -10.99 -2.77 -64.13
C ILE A 712 -12.30 -2.07 -63.76
N GLU A 713 -12.31 -0.75 -63.81
CA GLU A 713 -13.50 0.07 -63.58
C GLU A 713 -14.07 0.53 -64.91
N GLY A 714 -15.21 -0.05 -65.29
CA GLY A 714 -15.82 0.19 -66.61
C GLY A 714 -15.18 -0.64 -67.72
N ALA A 715 -15.12 -0.08 -68.93
CA ALA A 715 -14.63 -0.77 -70.12
C ALA A 715 -13.26 -0.23 -70.54
N LEU A 716 -12.29 -1.13 -70.77
CA LEU A 716 -11.03 -0.77 -71.43
C LEU A 716 -11.27 -0.59 -72.93
N ARG A 717 -10.62 0.40 -73.53
CA ARG A 717 -10.73 0.69 -74.96
C ARG A 717 -9.36 0.78 -75.63
N ASN A 718 -9.25 0.23 -76.83
CA ASN A 718 -8.05 0.36 -77.66
C ASN A 718 -8.05 1.68 -78.47
N SER A 719 -7.06 1.87 -79.33
CA SER A 719 -6.90 3.09 -80.15
C SER A 719 -8.07 3.35 -81.11
N GLY A 720 -8.72 2.28 -81.58
CA GLY A 720 -9.93 2.35 -82.41
C GLY A 720 -11.22 2.62 -81.62
N GLY A 721 -11.14 2.70 -80.29
CA GLY A 721 -12.29 2.95 -79.41
C GLY A 721 -13.15 1.71 -79.12
N ALA A 722 -12.78 0.53 -79.62
CA ALA A 722 -13.47 -0.73 -79.33
C ALA A 722 -13.23 -1.16 -77.88
N VAL A 723 -14.24 -1.78 -77.26
CA VAL A 723 -14.09 -2.38 -75.93
C VAL A 723 -13.26 -3.66 -76.05
N VAL A 724 -12.26 -3.81 -75.20
CA VAL A 724 -11.33 -4.94 -75.17
C VAL A 724 -11.23 -5.54 -73.77
N TYR A 725 -10.81 -6.81 -73.69
CA TYR A 725 -10.69 -7.57 -72.44
C TYR A 725 -9.29 -8.16 -72.25
N PRO A 726 -8.22 -7.33 -72.29
CA PRO A 726 -6.87 -7.82 -72.14
C PRO A 726 -6.61 -8.29 -70.70
N SER A 727 -5.81 -9.35 -70.55
CA SER A 727 -5.17 -9.69 -69.27
C SER A 727 -3.87 -8.91 -69.12
N HIS A 728 -3.47 -8.57 -67.89
CA HIS A 728 -2.24 -7.83 -67.60
C HIS A 728 -1.29 -8.66 -66.75
N TYR A 729 -0.02 -8.26 -66.70
CA TYR A 729 0.90 -8.62 -65.63
C TYR A 729 1.38 -7.37 -64.90
N VAL A 730 1.95 -7.56 -63.72
CA VAL A 730 2.37 -6.48 -62.84
C VAL A 730 3.89 -6.50 -62.66
N ARG A 731 4.53 -5.33 -62.71
CA ARG A 731 5.88 -5.12 -62.19
C ARG A 731 5.82 -4.18 -60.99
N THR A 732 6.57 -4.51 -59.94
CA THR A 732 6.54 -3.79 -58.66
C THR A 732 7.94 -3.21 -58.38
N ASN A 733 8.05 -2.29 -57.42
CA ASN A 733 9.27 -1.53 -57.11
C ASN A 733 9.76 -0.67 -58.29
N GLU A 734 8.84 -0.17 -59.10
CA GLU A 734 9.17 0.75 -60.20
C GLU A 734 9.36 2.18 -59.66
N GLY A 735 9.93 3.05 -60.51
CA GLY A 735 10.27 4.43 -60.15
C GLY A 735 11.55 4.54 -59.32
N SER A 736 12.11 5.77 -59.22
CA SER A 736 13.35 6.01 -58.48
C SER A 736 13.24 5.71 -56.98
N ASN A 737 12.04 5.92 -56.41
CA ASN A 737 11.72 5.65 -55.01
C ASN A 737 11.19 4.23 -54.78
N ARG A 738 11.14 3.38 -55.82
CA ARG A 738 10.60 2.01 -55.76
C ARG A 738 9.18 1.93 -55.20
N ASN A 739 8.39 2.97 -55.41
CA ASN A 739 7.05 3.14 -54.87
C ASN A 739 5.98 3.24 -55.96
N GLU A 740 6.29 2.77 -57.17
CA GLU A 740 5.38 2.70 -58.31
C GLU A 740 5.17 1.24 -58.73
N VAL A 741 4.07 1.00 -59.42
CA VAL A 741 3.72 -0.31 -59.99
C VAL A 741 3.37 -0.10 -61.45
N ASP A 742 3.92 -0.93 -62.32
CA ASP A 742 3.53 -0.95 -63.73
C ASP A 742 2.53 -2.08 -64.00
N LEU A 743 1.37 -1.72 -64.55
CA LEU A 743 0.46 -2.68 -65.17
C LEU A 743 0.80 -2.76 -66.66
N VAL A 744 1.17 -3.95 -67.13
CA VAL A 744 1.56 -4.16 -68.53
C VAL A 744 0.49 -4.96 -69.26
N TRP A 745 -0.02 -4.34 -70.31
CA TRP A 745 -1.09 -4.84 -71.17
C TRP A 745 -0.51 -5.36 -72.50
N PRO A 746 -1.13 -6.38 -73.11
CA PRO A 746 -0.72 -6.94 -74.41
C PRO A 746 -0.95 -5.98 -75.58
N GLU A 747 -1.82 -4.98 -75.42
CA GLU A 747 -2.06 -3.92 -76.41
C GLU A 747 -2.22 -2.56 -75.70
N ALA A 748 -2.08 -1.47 -76.45
CA ALA A 748 -2.28 -0.13 -75.89
C ALA A 748 -3.77 0.12 -75.61
N VAL A 749 -4.11 0.34 -74.34
CA VAL A 749 -5.48 0.57 -73.87
C VAL A 749 -5.60 1.82 -73.01
N ARG A 750 -6.81 2.34 -72.93
CA ARG A 750 -7.23 3.46 -72.06
C ARG A 750 -8.46 3.06 -71.23
N GLY A 751 -8.67 3.72 -70.10
CA GLY A 751 -9.75 3.45 -69.16
C GLY A 751 -9.29 3.58 -67.70
N ALA A 752 -10.07 3.03 -66.78
CA ALA A 752 -9.80 3.12 -65.34
C ALA A 752 -9.56 1.75 -64.71
N VAL A 753 -8.67 1.71 -63.73
CA VAL A 753 -8.42 0.54 -62.87
C VAL A 753 -8.25 0.99 -61.42
N ARG A 754 -8.62 0.11 -60.49
CA ARG A 754 -8.26 0.20 -59.07
C ARG A 754 -7.25 -0.89 -58.75
N VAL A 755 -6.15 -0.51 -58.12
CA VAL A 755 -5.05 -1.40 -57.74
C VAL A 755 -4.93 -1.46 -56.22
N LEU A 756 -4.84 -2.67 -55.65
CA LEU A 756 -4.44 -2.90 -54.26
C LEU A 756 -2.94 -3.18 -54.19
N VAL A 757 -2.14 -2.19 -53.81
CA VAL A 757 -0.69 -2.27 -53.67
C VAL A 757 -0.31 -2.62 -52.24
N ARG A 758 0.73 -3.44 -52.07
CA ARG A 758 1.30 -3.81 -50.76
C ARG A 758 2.74 -3.36 -50.60
N MET A 759 3.16 -3.05 -49.38
CA MET A 759 4.57 -2.81 -49.02
C MET A 759 5.35 -4.08 -48.65
N ASP A 760 4.64 -5.20 -48.52
CA ASP A 760 5.11 -6.49 -48.03
C ASP A 760 4.80 -7.62 -49.03
N ARG A 761 5.40 -8.79 -48.79
CA ARG A 761 5.16 -10.05 -49.53
C ARG A 761 5.15 -11.24 -48.59
#